data_AF-A0A8B5XDD1-F1
#
_entry.id   AF-A0A8B5XDD1-F1
#
_cell.length_a   1.000
_cell.length_b   1.000
_cell.length_c   1.000
_cell.angle_alpha   90.00
_cell.angle_beta   90.00
_cell.angle_gamma   90.00
#
_symmetry.space_group_name_H-M   'P 1'
#
loop_
_entity.id
_entity.type
_entity.pdbx_description
1 polymer ?
#
loop_
_entity_poly.entity_id
_entity_poly.type
_entity_poly.pdbx_seq_one_letter_code
_entity_poly.pdbx_strand_id
1 'polypeptide(L)'
;MHLIEGQDEALDYRRRYRGLIGVNSKIPIRDRETLSLVYTPGVAEACREISANALNSYDLTSRGNTVAIISDGSDLFRPGARPPEAALPLLEAKSVIFKTFAGIDAFPICLDSDDPYAIVNAAMALTPTFGALCLDHISAPHNFTIADHLEKGANIPVFSNQHHGAAILVLGGLYNALKVTSKSLDNIRVVISGAGVSGVGVARLLHRVGVKDIIVCDRLGAIYQYRPQGMNWAKSYVAKETNNEQRAGTLADMMVGADVFVGLSAGDIVSQEMVASMAPNPIVFSLAIPTPEIGTAEAKAAGAAVVGTGRSDYPNMMDISLVFPGVFRGLLDSGARNIRLRTLVYAAQALAELVTPDELHADNIVPRMFDFRVAPAIASAVVRAAIETGENTREIAPETVAANTRRYVYENVLTPRSLPTGPSTNLKEEAINMRRLNNGVLQIYSKIPIKDHHILNLLYLPPAALVPAAEIQSDPMSVFDLTVKNNLVAIVTDGSAVLGLGDIGPQASLPVMEGKAVLFQSMAGVEAFPICLAERDPQEIVNIVAAISPSFGGINLEDISAPRCFEIEAQLKERLDLPVFHDDQHGTAIVVMAGLMNALKLRGTPLSEIRVVLNGAGAAGIAVARLLLSVGVGDIIMCDRGGAIYRGRQGGYHRVKEEIARLTNKDQVQGLLSDALVGADVFVGVSAPGVLTQDMIRSMAEDPIIFALANPEPEIMPDEAIAAGALVIATGRSDFPNQVNNSLAFPGVFRGALDSRAKDVNDAMKLAAAEAIAGHVTDEELCPTCVIPDSLNMKVPPLVAAAVARAAL
;
A
#
# COMPACT_ATOMS: atom_id res chain seq x y z
N MET A 1 32.07 -22.49 -0.86
CA MET A 1 32.44 -21.47 -1.86
C MET A 1 31.21 -20.72 -2.38
N HIS A 2 30.16 -21.40 -2.86
CA HIS A 2 28.93 -20.75 -3.38
C HIS A 2 28.06 -19.94 -2.38
N LEU A 3 28.19 -20.15 -1.07
CA LEU A 3 27.38 -19.45 -0.06
C LEU A 3 27.80 -17.99 0.17
N ILE A 4 29.06 -17.64 -0.10
CA ILE A 4 29.60 -16.27 0.10
C ILE A 4 29.32 -15.42 -1.15
N GLU A 5 29.46 -16.00 -2.35
CA GLU A 5 29.18 -15.31 -3.62
C GLU A 5 27.72 -14.80 -3.72
N GLY A 6 26.75 -15.55 -3.19
CA GLY A 6 25.33 -15.16 -3.25
C GLY A 6 24.93 -14.02 -2.29
N GLN A 7 25.74 -13.70 -1.29
CA GLN A 7 25.41 -12.63 -0.32
C GLN A 7 25.68 -11.24 -0.91
N ASP A 8 26.86 -11.05 -1.48
CA ASP A 8 27.24 -9.81 -2.17
C ASP A 8 26.35 -9.59 -3.40
N GLU A 9 26.04 -10.67 -4.12
CA GLU A 9 25.14 -10.63 -5.28
C GLU A 9 23.72 -10.15 -4.90
N ALA A 10 23.16 -10.60 -3.76
CA ALA A 10 21.84 -10.18 -3.33
C ALA A 10 21.76 -8.67 -3.04
N LEU A 11 22.82 -8.11 -2.43
CA LEU A 11 22.93 -6.67 -2.19
C LEU A 11 23.11 -5.89 -3.50
N ASP A 12 23.97 -6.36 -4.40
CA ASP A 12 24.24 -5.71 -5.68
C ASP A 12 23.01 -5.64 -6.58
N TYR A 13 22.21 -6.71 -6.62
CA TYR A 13 20.94 -6.71 -7.32
C TYR A 13 20.00 -5.64 -6.75
N ARG A 14 19.83 -5.59 -5.43
CA ARG A 14 18.95 -4.59 -4.81
C ARG A 14 19.43 -3.16 -5.02
N ARG A 15 20.73 -2.90 -4.91
CA ARG A 15 21.32 -1.58 -5.21
C ARG A 15 21.11 -1.16 -6.66
N ARG A 16 21.25 -2.11 -7.61
CA ARG A 16 21.06 -1.85 -9.04
C ARG A 16 19.61 -1.48 -9.38
N TYR A 17 18.64 -2.16 -8.77
CA TYR A 17 17.21 -2.00 -9.09
C TYR A 17 16.43 -1.14 -8.09
N ARG A 18 17.06 -0.75 -6.98
CA ARG A 18 16.48 -0.04 -5.83
C ARG A 18 15.21 -0.76 -5.35
N GLY A 19 15.41 -1.96 -4.83
CA GLY A 19 14.34 -2.90 -4.46
C GLY A 19 13.94 -3.88 -5.57
N LEU A 20 12.96 -4.74 -5.28
CA LEU A 20 12.53 -5.83 -6.17
C LEU A 20 11.20 -5.62 -6.90
N ILE A 21 10.41 -4.63 -6.46
CA ILE A 21 9.10 -4.32 -7.06
C ILE A 21 9.06 -2.88 -7.54
N GLY A 22 8.00 -2.51 -8.24
CA GLY A 22 7.62 -1.12 -8.43
C GLY A 22 6.14 -0.95 -8.72
N VAL A 23 5.66 0.28 -8.72
CA VAL A 23 4.28 0.65 -9.08
C VAL A 23 4.25 1.27 -10.47
N ASN A 24 3.45 0.69 -11.37
CA ASN A 24 3.29 1.16 -12.75
C ASN A 24 1.84 1.44 -13.09
N SER A 25 1.64 2.39 -14.00
CA SER A 25 0.39 2.54 -14.75
C SER A 25 0.22 1.36 -15.71
N LYS A 26 -1.00 0.84 -15.78
CA LYS A 26 -1.45 -0.06 -16.85
C LYS A 26 -1.74 0.70 -18.14
N ILE A 27 -1.92 2.02 -18.05
CA ILE A 27 -2.41 2.88 -19.13
C ILE A 27 -1.46 4.07 -19.29
N PRO A 28 -0.60 4.06 -20.31
CA PRO A 28 0.35 5.15 -20.50
C PRO A 28 -0.38 6.42 -20.92
N ILE A 29 -0.13 7.54 -20.24
CA ILE A 29 -0.63 8.85 -20.66
C ILE A 29 0.16 9.29 -21.89
N ARG A 30 -0.50 9.36 -23.05
CA ARG A 30 0.11 9.80 -24.32
C ARG A 30 -0.43 11.13 -24.83
N ASP A 31 -1.64 11.48 -24.42
CA ASP A 31 -2.40 12.64 -24.87
C ASP A 31 -3.46 13.05 -23.83
N ARG A 32 -4.17 14.15 -24.13
CA ARG A 32 -5.25 14.68 -23.28
C ARG A 32 -6.44 13.73 -23.19
N GLU A 33 -6.73 12.99 -24.24
CA GLU A 33 -7.86 12.06 -24.30
C GLU A 33 -7.65 10.93 -23.28
N THR A 34 -6.48 10.29 -23.32
CA THR A 34 -6.10 9.26 -22.37
C THR A 34 -6.06 9.79 -20.93
N LEU A 35 -5.52 11.00 -20.72
CA LEU A 35 -5.53 11.64 -19.40
C LEU A 35 -6.98 11.84 -18.90
N SER A 36 -7.89 12.26 -19.79
CA SER A 36 -9.30 12.50 -19.44
C SER A 36 -10.06 11.23 -19.06
N LEU A 37 -9.59 10.05 -19.48
CA LEU A 37 -10.13 8.74 -19.09
C LEU A 37 -9.56 8.25 -17.76
N VAL A 38 -8.24 8.38 -17.57
CA VAL A 38 -7.53 7.91 -16.37
C VAL A 38 -7.81 8.82 -15.16
N TYR A 39 -7.92 10.13 -15.42
CA TYR A 39 -8.09 11.19 -14.45
C TYR A 39 -9.31 12.07 -14.79
N THR A 40 -9.29 13.35 -14.44
CA THR A 40 -10.42 14.26 -14.65
C THR A 40 -10.63 14.59 -16.14
N PRO A 41 -11.89 14.67 -16.62
CA PRO A 41 -13.14 14.51 -15.86
C PRO A 41 -13.68 13.06 -15.78
N GLY A 42 -13.17 12.11 -16.57
CA GLY A 42 -13.74 10.75 -16.70
C GLY A 42 -13.73 9.94 -15.41
N VAL A 43 -12.70 10.11 -14.58
CA VAL A 43 -12.55 9.41 -13.28
C VAL A 43 -13.71 9.65 -12.31
N ALA A 44 -14.39 10.80 -12.42
CA ALA A 44 -15.51 11.14 -11.55
C ALA A 44 -16.68 10.13 -11.68
N GLU A 45 -16.84 9.50 -12.85
CA GLU A 45 -17.88 8.48 -13.01
C GLU A 45 -17.57 7.21 -12.23
N ALA A 46 -16.32 6.76 -12.22
CA ALA A 46 -15.91 5.62 -11.41
C ALA A 46 -16.14 5.89 -9.91
N CYS A 47 -15.85 7.11 -9.45
CA CYS A 47 -16.15 7.53 -8.08
C CYS A 47 -17.65 7.46 -7.76
N ARG A 48 -18.52 7.93 -8.67
CA ARG A 48 -19.98 7.85 -8.50
C ARG A 48 -20.48 6.40 -8.47
N GLU A 49 -20.00 5.54 -9.37
CA GLU A 49 -20.37 4.12 -9.38
C GLU A 49 -19.98 3.41 -8.07
N ILE A 50 -18.81 3.73 -7.50
CA ILE A 50 -18.35 3.14 -6.23
C ILE A 50 -19.09 3.75 -5.04
N SER A 51 -19.36 5.05 -5.05
CA SER A 51 -20.14 5.72 -4.02
C SER A 51 -21.56 5.15 -3.94
N ALA A 52 -22.17 4.84 -5.09
CA ALA A 52 -23.46 4.17 -5.16
C ALA A 52 -23.41 2.69 -4.72
N ASN A 53 -22.34 1.98 -5.07
CA ASN A 53 -22.11 0.60 -4.63
C ASN A 53 -20.62 0.33 -4.41
N ALA A 54 -20.22 0.24 -3.15
CA ALA A 54 -18.84 0.01 -2.72
C ALA A 54 -18.18 -1.23 -3.35
N LEU A 55 -18.95 -2.27 -3.70
CA LEU A 55 -18.43 -3.49 -4.33
C LEU A 55 -17.87 -3.22 -5.74
N ASN A 56 -18.31 -2.17 -6.43
CA ASN A 56 -17.79 -1.80 -7.74
C ASN A 56 -16.30 -1.41 -7.67
N SER A 57 -15.77 -1.08 -6.47
CA SER A 57 -14.32 -0.82 -6.31
C SER A 57 -13.45 -2.01 -6.70
N TYR A 58 -13.94 -3.25 -6.55
CA TYR A 58 -13.19 -4.45 -6.96
C TYR A 58 -13.02 -4.58 -8.48
N ASP A 59 -13.89 -3.95 -9.27
CA ASP A 59 -13.87 -4.04 -10.73
C ASP A 59 -13.30 -2.78 -11.38
N LEU A 60 -13.47 -1.62 -10.73
CA LEU A 60 -13.07 -0.31 -11.27
C LEU A 60 -11.69 0.18 -10.79
N THR A 61 -11.08 -0.52 -9.85
CA THR A 61 -9.78 -0.16 -9.25
C THR A 61 -8.90 -1.39 -9.05
N SER A 62 -7.63 -1.14 -8.77
CA SER A 62 -6.62 -2.13 -8.41
C SER A 62 -6.96 -2.92 -7.14
N ARG A 63 -7.88 -2.43 -6.29
CA ARG A 63 -8.39 -3.15 -5.11
C ARG A 63 -8.79 -4.59 -5.41
N GLY A 64 -9.35 -4.84 -6.59
CA GLY A 64 -9.68 -6.17 -7.08
C GLY A 64 -8.52 -7.17 -7.11
N ASN A 65 -7.29 -6.70 -7.15
CA ASN A 65 -6.12 -7.54 -7.32
C ASN A 65 -4.99 -7.24 -6.32
N THR A 66 -5.21 -6.31 -5.38
CA THR A 66 -4.18 -5.89 -4.43
C THR A 66 -4.32 -6.56 -3.07
N VAL A 67 -3.16 -6.92 -2.50
CA VAL A 67 -3.04 -7.51 -1.16
C VAL A 67 -2.06 -6.67 -0.35
N ALA A 68 -2.43 -6.27 0.86
CA ALA A 68 -1.47 -5.65 1.77
C ALA A 68 -0.71 -6.73 2.54
N ILE A 69 0.62 -6.74 2.45
CA ILE A 69 1.48 -7.58 3.30
C ILE A 69 1.84 -6.76 4.54
N ILE A 70 1.11 -6.99 5.62
CA ILE A 70 1.23 -6.31 6.92
C ILE A 70 2.30 -6.99 7.77
N SER A 71 3.28 -6.22 8.21
CA SER A 71 4.34 -6.70 9.11
C SER A 71 4.79 -5.62 10.08
N ASP A 72 5.22 -6.01 11.28
CA ASP A 72 5.98 -5.18 12.23
C ASP A 72 7.47 -5.59 12.27
N GLY A 73 7.88 -6.57 11.45
CA GLY A 73 9.24 -7.12 11.44
C GLY A 73 9.66 -7.83 12.73
N SER A 74 8.73 -8.05 13.67
CA SER A 74 9.07 -8.49 15.03
C SER A 74 9.53 -9.94 15.12
N ASP A 75 9.34 -10.74 14.07
CA ASP A 75 9.81 -12.12 14.00
C ASP A 75 11.19 -12.28 13.32
N LEU A 76 11.78 -11.21 12.80
CA LEU A 76 13.04 -11.27 12.04
C LEU A 76 14.30 -11.25 12.90
N PHE A 77 14.32 -10.36 13.88
CA PHE A 77 15.49 -10.13 14.73
C PHE A 77 15.12 -10.24 16.20
N ARG A 78 16.15 -10.50 17.03
CA ARG A 78 15.99 -10.52 18.49
C ARG A 78 15.46 -9.16 19.00
N PRO A 79 14.70 -9.15 20.10
CA PRO A 79 14.20 -7.90 20.69
C PRO A 79 15.36 -6.95 21.05
N GLY A 80 15.23 -5.65 20.74
CA GLY A 80 16.11 -4.59 21.29
C GLY A 80 16.74 -3.57 20.33
N ALA A 81 16.66 -3.74 19.01
CA ALA A 81 17.00 -2.71 18.01
C ALA A 81 16.54 -3.20 16.62
N ARG A 82 15.34 -2.79 16.19
CA ARG A 82 14.75 -3.24 14.93
C ARG A 82 14.18 -2.05 14.19
N PRO A 83 14.87 -1.51 13.17
CA PRO A 83 14.19 -0.62 12.24
C PRO A 83 13.09 -1.45 11.55
N PRO A 84 11.80 -1.04 11.63
CA PRO A 84 10.70 -1.73 10.96
C PRO A 84 10.96 -1.94 9.46
N GLU A 85 11.74 -1.04 8.86
CA GLU A 85 12.20 -1.09 7.48
C GLU A 85 13.02 -2.34 7.13
N ALA A 86 13.69 -2.96 8.10
CA ALA A 86 14.49 -4.16 7.84
C ALA A 86 13.63 -5.35 7.38
N ALA A 87 12.31 -5.31 7.58
CA ALA A 87 11.40 -6.30 7.01
C ALA A 87 11.11 -6.08 5.52
N LEU A 88 11.22 -4.84 5.01
CA LEU A 88 10.84 -4.48 3.63
C LEU A 88 11.47 -5.39 2.56
N PRO A 89 12.78 -5.74 2.61
CA PRO A 89 13.36 -6.64 1.63
C PRO A 89 12.60 -7.97 1.50
N LEU A 90 12.23 -8.58 2.62
CA LEU A 90 11.54 -9.86 2.63
C LEU A 90 10.09 -9.73 2.16
N LEU A 91 9.42 -8.62 2.50
CA LEU A 91 8.07 -8.36 2.02
C LEU A 91 8.04 -8.10 0.51
N GLU A 92 9.01 -7.35 -0.03
CA GLU A 92 9.15 -7.17 -1.49
C GLU A 92 9.38 -8.51 -2.21
N ALA A 93 10.19 -9.41 -1.64
CA ALA A 93 10.39 -10.73 -2.21
C ALA A 93 9.08 -11.55 -2.26
N LYS A 94 8.26 -11.46 -1.20
CA LYS A 94 6.92 -12.06 -1.20
C LYS A 94 6.01 -11.43 -2.26
N SER A 95 6.07 -10.11 -2.45
CA SER A 95 5.36 -9.44 -3.54
C SER A 95 5.77 -9.97 -4.93
N VAL A 96 7.05 -10.26 -5.14
CA VAL A 96 7.52 -10.93 -6.37
C VAL A 96 6.95 -12.34 -6.52
N ILE A 97 6.87 -13.12 -5.44
CA ILE A 97 6.25 -14.47 -5.47
C ILE A 97 4.75 -14.37 -5.81
N PHE A 98 4.01 -13.48 -5.16
CA PHE A 98 2.60 -13.21 -5.48
C PHE A 98 2.39 -12.87 -6.95
N LYS A 99 3.23 -11.97 -7.48
CA LYS A 99 3.15 -11.55 -8.87
C LYS A 99 3.53 -12.68 -9.82
N THR A 100 4.59 -13.43 -9.53
CA THR A 100 5.13 -14.47 -10.42
C THR A 100 4.18 -15.65 -10.55
N PHE A 101 3.63 -16.14 -9.44
CA PHE A 101 2.89 -17.41 -9.43
C PHE A 101 1.36 -17.26 -9.49
N ALA A 102 0.83 -16.05 -9.28
CA ALA A 102 -0.62 -15.84 -9.22
C ALA A 102 -1.12 -14.51 -9.81
N GLY A 103 -0.22 -13.63 -10.28
CA GLY A 103 -0.59 -12.35 -10.88
C GLY A 103 -1.21 -11.36 -9.91
N ILE A 104 -0.88 -11.50 -8.63
CA ILE A 104 -1.41 -10.67 -7.54
C ILE A 104 -0.50 -9.48 -7.32
N ASP A 105 -1.10 -8.30 -7.20
CA ASP A 105 -0.41 -7.06 -6.90
C ASP A 105 -0.27 -6.91 -5.37
N ALA A 106 0.66 -7.63 -4.76
CA ALA A 106 0.88 -7.54 -3.32
C ALA A 106 1.81 -6.38 -2.94
N PHE A 107 1.38 -5.54 -2.01
CA PHE A 107 2.07 -4.33 -1.59
C PHE A 107 2.61 -4.48 -0.14
N PRO A 108 3.91 -4.24 0.10
CA PRO A 108 4.48 -4.35 1.44
C PRO A 108 4.09 -3.14 2.31
N ILE A 109 3.62 -3.39 3.53
CA ILE A 109 3.35 -2.38 4.56
C ILE A 109 4.02 -2.81 5.87
N CYS A 110 5.18 -2.23 6.13
CA CYS A 110 5.85 -2.29 7.43
C CYS A 110 5.26 -1.24 8.37
N LEU A 111 4.88 -1.66 9.58
CA LEU A 111 4.37 -0.80 10.64
C LEU A 111 5.42 -0.57 11.72
N ASP A 112 5.65 0.70 12.06
CA ASP A 112 6.42 1.11 13.24
C ASP A 112 5.53 1.12 14.49
N SER A 113 5.20 -0.07 14.99
CA SER A 113 4.45 -0.24 16.23
C SER A 113 4.67 -1.64 16.81
N ASP A 114 4.98 -1.70 18.10
CA ASP A 114 4.98 -2.96 18.87
C ASP A 114 3.60 -3.23 19.53
N ASP A 115 2.66 -2.27 19.49
CA ASP A 115 1.31 -2.46 20.03
C ASP A 115 0.41 -3.22 19.02
N PRO A 116 -0.09 -4.42 19.37
CA PRO A 116 -0.97 -5.18 18.49
C PRO A 116 -2.29 -4.45 18.19
N TYR A 117 -2.81 -3.61 19.08
CA TYR A 117 -4.06 -2.89 18.82
C TYR A 117 -3.88 -1.74 17.84
N ALA A 118 -2.77 -1.00 17.94
CA ALA A 118 -2.39 -0.02 16.92
C ALA A 118 -2.22 -0.67 15.53
N ILE A 119 -1.61 -1.87 15.46
CA ILE A 119 -1.51 -2.63 14.19
C ILE A 119 -2.89 -3.03 13.66
N VAL A 120 -3.79 -3.50 14.54
CA VAL A 120 -5.18 -3.82 14.17
C VAL A 120 -5.89 -2.59 13.61
N ASN A 121 -5.80 -1.44 14.29
CA ASN A 121 -6.45 -0.21 13.88
C ASN A 121 -5.92 0.27 12.51
N ALA A 122 -4.61 0.27 12.33
CA ALA A 122 -3.99 0.62 11.05
C ALA A 122 -4.42 -0.34 9.92
N ALA A 123 -4.34 -1.65 10.14
CA ALA A 123 -4.73 -2.65 9.14
C ALA A 123 -6.24 -2.58 8.80
N MET A 124 -7.11 -2.30 9.78
CA MET A 124 -8.53 -2.05 9.57
C MET A 124 -8.79 -0.80 8.72
N ALA A 125 -8.09 0.29 9.01
CA ALA A 125 -8.21 1.54 8.27
C ALA A 125 -7.76 1.41 6.81
N LEU A 126 -6.85 0.48 6.50
CA LEU A 126 -6.35 0.23 5.13
C LEU A 126 -7.31 -0.59 4.24
N THR A 127 -8.35 -1.21 4.81
CA THR A 127 -9.28 -2.09 4.08
C THR A 127 -9.99 -1.46 2.86
N PRO A 128 -10.20 -0.13 2.74
CA PRO A 128 -10.67 0.50 1.50
C PRO A 128 -9.76 0.31 0.29
N THR A 129 -8.45 0.18 0.53
CA THR A 129 -7.42 0.15 -0.53
C THR A 129 -7.17 -1.25 -1.07
N PHE A 130 -7.32 -2.27 -0.21
CA PHE A 130 -6.90 -3.64 -0.51
C PHE A 130 -8.08 -4.59 -0.65
N GLY A 131 -7.86 -5.66 -1.43
CA GLY A 131 -8.80 -6.77 -1.58
C GLY A 131 -8.59 -7.89 -0.56
N ALA A 132 -7.43 -7.97 0.08
CA ALA A 132 -7.12 -8.90 1.18
C ALA A 132 -5.95 -8.40 2.04
N LEU A 133 -5.85 -8.93 3.26
CA LEU A 133 -4.72 -8.68 4.17
C LEU A 133 -3.89 -9.96 4.35
N CYS A 134 -2.57 -9.82 4.26
CA CYS A 134 -1.59 -10.86 4.50
C CYS A 134 -0.74 -10.48 5.72
N LEU A 135 -0.87 -11.20 6.83
CA LEU A 135 -0.01 -10.99 8.01
C LEU A 135 1.28 -11.79 7.86
N ASP A 136 2.43 -11.15 8.08
CA ASP A 136 3.73 -11.81 7.95
C ASP A 136 4.80 -11.23 8.88
N HIS A 137 5.77 -12.05 9.27
CA HIS A 137 6.87 -11.71 10.16
C HIS A 137 6.46 -10.97 11.45
N ILE A 138 5.31 -11.33 12.03
CA ILE A 138 4.83 -10.83 13.32
C ILE A 138 5.00 -11.93 14.35
N SER A 139 5.70 -11.63 15.44
CA SER A 139 6.02 -12.59 16.49
C SER A 139 4.78 -13.03 17.30
N ALA A 140 4.85 -14.23 17.87
CA ALA A 140 3.87 -14.68 18.85
C ALA A 140 4.14 -14.03 20.22
N PRO A 141 3.09 -13.63 20.98
CA PRO A 141 1.68 -13.89 20.73
C PRO A 141 0.94 -12.79 19.95
N HIS A 142 1.62 -11.71 19.54
CA HIS A 142 0.98 -10.55 18.88
C HIS A 142 0.26 -10.94 17.59
N ASN A 143 0.88 -11.79 16.75
CA ASN A 143 0.26 -12.27 15.51
C ASN A 143 -1.14 -12.87 15.73
N PHE A 144 -1.32 -13.67 16.79
CA PHE A 144 -2.61 -14.29 17.08
C PHE A 144 -3.65 -13.26 17.52
N THR A 145 -3.27 -12.27 18.33
CA THR A 145 -4.16 -11.19 18.74
C THR A 145 -4.60 -10.38 17.52
N ILE A 146 -3.64 -9.99 16.67
CA ILE A 146 -3.90 -9.19 15.46
C ILE A 146 -4.79 -9.97 14.49
N ALA A 147 -4.43 -11.23 14.17
CA ALA A 147 -5.20 -12.08 13.29
C ALA A 147 -6.64 -12.26 13.78
N ASP A 148 -6.85 -12.58 15.06
CA ASP A 148 -8.20 -12.82 15.62
C ASP A 148 -9.09 -11.58 15.56
N HIS A 149 -8.55 -10.37 15.80
CA HIS A 149 -9.32 -9.14 15.70
C HIS A 149 -9.63 -8.78 14.24
N LEU A 150 -8.64 -8.91 13.35
CA LEU A 150 -8.82 -8.60 11.93
C LEU A 150 -9.76 -9.60 11.24
N GLU A 151 -9.66 -10.89 11.53
CA GLU A 151 -10.57 -11.91 10.98
C GLU A 151 -12.03 -11.70 11.40
N LYS A 152 -12.26 -11.06 12.56
CA LYS A 152 -13.61 -10.74 13.04
C LYS A 152 -14.10 -9.36 12.60
N GLY A 153 -13.19 -8.39 12.44
CA GLY A 153 -13.51 -7.00 12.18
C GLY A 153 -13.46 -6.59 10.71
N ALA A 154 -12.53 -7.14 9.93
CA ALA A 154 -12.30 -6.74 8.55
C ALA A 154 -13.42 -7.23 7.62
N ASN A 155 -13.72 -6.43 6.60
CA ASN A 155 -14.67 -6.78 5.55
C ASN A 155 -14.00 -7.45 4.33
N ILE A 156 -12.72 -7.80 4.46
CA ILE A 156 -11.88 -8.46 3.47
C ILE A 156 -11.14 -9.63 4.14
N PRO A 157 -10.74 -10.66 3.38
CA PRO A 157 -10.14 -11.85 3.97
C PRO A 157 -8.75 -11.54 4.53
N VAL A 158 -8.47 -12.13 5.70
CA VAL A 158 -7.21 -11.99 6.43
C VAL A 158 -6.53 -13.35 6.50
N PHE A 159 -5.28 -13.42 6.07
CA PHE A 159 -4.49 -14.66 6.09
C PHE A 159 -3.12 -14.40 6.71
N SER A 160 -2.76 -15.19 7.73
CA SER A 160 -1.41 -15.16 8.29
C SER A 160 -0.55 -16.23 7.62
N ASN A 161 0.48 -15.82 6.88
CA ASN A 161 1.36 -16.71 6.12
C ASN A 161 2.07 -17.72 7.03
N GLN A 162 2.56 -17.24 8.18
CA GLN A 162 3.26 -18.07 9.15
C GLN A 162 2.31 -19.03 9.88
N HIS A 163 1.05 -18.64 10.09
CA HIS A 163 0.06 -19.46 10.79
C HIS A 163 -0.64 -20.45 9.84
N HIS A 164 -1.40 -19.92 8.88
CA HIS A 164 -2.24 -20.70 7.97
C HIS A 164 -1.43 -21.34 6.85
N GLY A 165 -0.46 -20.61 6.28
CA GLY A 165 0.38 -21.12 5.19
C GLY A 165 1.22 -22.33 5.61
N ALA A 166 1.89 -22.23 6.77
CA ALA A 166 2.66 -23.35 7.33
C ALA A 166 1.76 -24.57 7.64
N ALA A 167 0.56 -24.34 8.17
CA ALA A 167 -0.40 -25.40 8.46
C ALA A 167 -0.85 -26.15 7.19
N ILE A 168 -1.20 -25.41 6.12
CA ILE A 168 -1.57 -25.98 4.82
C ILE A 168 -0.42 -26.81 4.25
N LEU A 169 0.79 -26.25 4.25
CA LEU A 169 1.98 -26.89 3.72
C LEU A 169 2.29 -28.21 4.44
N VAL A 170 2.32 -28.19 5.78
CA VAL A 170 2.60 -29.38 6.60
C VAL A 170 1.52 -30.44 6.40
N LEU A 171 0.24 -30.05 6.39
CA LEU A 171 -0.86 -31.01 6.17
C LEU A 171 -0.80 -31.62 4.76
N GLY A 172 -0.53 -30.83 3.74
CA GLY A 172 -0.39 -31.30 2.36
C GLY A 172 0.74 -32.31 2.19
N GLY A 173 1.93 -32.00 2.72
CA GLY A 173 3.05 -32.95 2.75
C GLY A 173 2.74 -34.20 3.58
N LEU A 174 2.07 -34.05 4.72
CA LEU A 174 1.70 -35.16 5.59
C LEU A 174 0.73 -36.14 4.91
N TYR A 175 -0.26 -35.66 4.15
CA TYR A 175 -1.19 -36.54 3.42
C TYR A 175 -0.44 -37.53 2.51
N ASN A 176 0.61 -37.08 1.83
CA ASN A 176 1.40 -37.92 0.94
C ASN A 176 2.43 -38.75 1.69
N ALA A 177 3.08 -38.21 2.73
CA ALA A 177 4.00 -38.96 3.57
C ALA A 177 3.33 -40.16 4.26
N LEU A 178 2.08 -40.01 4.70
CA LEU A 178 1.30 -41.09 5.30
C LEU A 178 1.00 -42.23 4.32
N LYS A 179 0.69 -41.89 3.05
CA LYS A 179 0.53 -42.91 1.99
C LYS A 179 1.83 -43.69 1.78
N VAL A 180 2.97 -43.01 1.70
CA VAL A 180 4.29 -43.64 1.53
C VAL A 180 4.64 -44.57 2.70
N THR A 181 4.29 -44.17 3.92
CA THR A 181 4.60 -44.95 5.13
C THR A 181 3.51 -45.95 5.53
N SER A 182 2.41 -46.03 4.78
CA SER A 182 1.23 -46.85 5.09
C SER A 182 0.64 -46.58 6.49
N LYS A 183 0.63 -45.31 6.91
CA LYS A 183 0.06 -44.83 8.18
C LYS A 183 -1.24 -44.06 7.94
N SER A 184 -2.07 -43.90 8.98
CA SER A 184 -3.33 -43.13 8.92
C SER A 184 -3.34 -41.98 9.92
N LEU A 185 -4.00 -40.86 9.56
CA LEU A 185 -4.03 -39.64 10.39
C LEU A 185 -4.59 -39.84 11.80
N ASP A 186 -5.52 -40.78 11.97
CA ASP A 186 -6.22 -41.05 13.23
C ASP A 186 -5.44 -41.96 14.19
N ASN A 187 -4.33 -42.55 13.72
CA ASN A 187 -3.50 -43.51 14.46
C ASN A 187 -2.00 -43.17 14.37
N ILE A 188 -1.67 -41.88 14.47
CA ILE A 188 -0.29 -41.40 14.56
C ILE A 188 -0.10 -40.53 15.78
N ARG A 189 1.13 -40.54 16.30
CA ARG A 189 1.59 -39.53 17.25
C ARG A 189 2.48 -38.50 16.57
N VAL A 190 2.10 -37.23 16.68
CA VAL A 190 2.81 -36.10 16.08
C VAL A 190 3.50 -35.27 17.16
N VAL A 191 4.80 -35.05 17.00
CA VAL A 191 5.60 -34.15 17.84
C VAL A 191 5.96 -32.91 17.03
N ILE A 192 5.59 -31.74 17.53
CA ILE A 192 5.87 -30.45 16.89
C ILE A 192 6.88 -29.70 17.75
N SER A 193 8.05 -29.39 17.21
CA SER A 193 9.06 -28.55 17.87
C SER A 193 8.90 -27.10 17.45
N GLY A 194 8.51 -26.25 18.39
CA GLY A 194 8.20 -24.84 18.18
C GLY A 194 6.77 -24.52 18.58
N ALA A 195 6.63 -23.61 19.55
CA ALA A 195 5.33 -23.11 20.02
C ALA A 195 5.11 -21.62 19.67
N GLY A 196 5.70 -21.19 18.55
CA GLY A 196 5.46 -19.89 17.92
C GLY A 196 4.22 -19.93 17.01
N VAL A 197 4.11 -18.95 16.11
CA VAL A 197 2.97 -18.80 15.20
C VAL A 197 2.72 -20.06 14.37
N SER A 198 3.74 -20.56 13.68
CA SER A 198 3.62 -21.72 12.78
C SER A 198 3.28 -23.01 13.51
N GLY A 199 3.97 -23.30 14.62
CA GLY A 199 3.78 -24.57 15.34
C GLY A 199 2.39 -24.69 15.98
N VAL A 200 1.86 -23.60 16.54
CA VAL A 200 0.48 -23.56 17.04
C VAL A 200 -0.51 -23.73 15.88
N GLY A 201 -0.28 -23.08 14.73
CA GLY A 201 -1.16 -23.22 13.55
C GLY A 201 -1.24 -24.64 13.02
N VAL A 202 -0.08 -25.28 12.86
CA VAL A 202 0.03 -26.68 12.46
C VAL A 202 -0.70 -27.58 13.46
N ALA A 203 -0.41 -27.44 14.75
CA ALA A 203 -1.05 -28.24 15.80
C ALA A 203 -2.57 -28.15 15.77
N ARG A 204 -3.11 -26.92 15.65
CA ARG A 204 -4.55 -26.68 15.60
C ARG A 204 -5.18 -27.27 14.34
N LEU A 205 -4.58 -27.09 13.17
CA LEU A 205 -5.12 -27.67 11.93
C LEU A 205 -5.11 -29.21 11.98
N LEU A 206 -4.00 -29.81 12.44
CA LEU A 206 -3.89 -31.27 12.60
C LEU A 206 -4.94 -31.83 13.57
N HIS A 207 -5.15 -31.17 14.71
CA HIS A 207 -6.20 -31.54 15.66
C HIS A 207 -7.59 -31.52 14.99
N ARG A 208 -7.86 -30.47 14.22
CA ARG A 208 -9.16 -30.26 13.56
C ARG A 208 -9.44 -31.24 12.43
N VAL A 209 -8.41 -31.78 11.76
CA VAL A 209 -8.57 -32.83 10.74
C VAL A 209 -8.55 -34.25 11.33
N GLY A 210 -8.44 -34.39 12.64
CA GLY A 210 -8.67 -35.66 13.35
C GLY A 210 -7.43 -36.34 13.93
N VAL A 211 -6.26 -35.70 13.95
CA VAL A 211 -5.07 -36.24 14.63
C VAL A 211 -5.28 -36.15 16.15
N LYS A 212 -5.24 -37.31 16.83
CA LYS A 212 -5.62 -37.43 18.26
C LYS A 212 -4.48 -37.21 19.24
N ASP A 213 -3.26 -37.64 18.89
CA ASP A 213 -2.08 -37.54 19.76
C ASP A 213 -1.07 -36.55 19.15
N ILE A 214 -1.16 -35.29 19.61
CA ILE A 214 -0.30 -34.19 19.19
C ILE A 214 0.42 -33.66 20.43
N ILE A 215 1.73 -33.48 20.33
CA ILE A 215 2.55 -32.91 21.40
C ILE A 215 3.31 -31.72 20.84
N VAL A 216 3.08 -30.53 21.38
CA VAL A 216 3.83 -29.32 21.02
C VAL A 216 4.92 -29.08 22.05
N CYS A 217 6.15 -28.86 21.60
CA CYS A 217 7.31 -28.57 22.44
C CYS A 217 7.78 -27.13 22.23
N ASP A 218 8.22 -26.48 23.31
CA ASP A 218 9.03 -25.27 23.23
C ASP A 218 10.43 -25.52 23.80
N ARG A 219 11.23 -24.46 23.98
CA ARG A 219 12.61 -24.57 24.48
C ARG A 219 12.72 -25.22 25.87
N LEU A 220 11.63 -25.22 26.64
CA LEU A 220 11.57 -25.80 27.98
C LEU A 220 10.94 -27.23 27.97
N GLY A 221 10.68 -27.81 26.79
CA GLY A 221 10.08 -29.14 26.63
C GLY A 221 8.59 -29.13 26.27
N ALA A 222 7.90 -30.24 26.56
CA ALA A 222 6.50 -30.43 26.20
C ALA A 222 5.57 -29.39 26.84
N ILE A 223 4.59 -28.91 26.07
CA ILE A 223 3.50 -28.07 26.53
C ILE A 223 2.35 -28.96 26.99
N TYR A 224 1.85 -28.70 28.20
CA TYR A 224 0.73 -29.41 28.83
C TYR A 224 -0.11 -28.42 29.64
N GLN A 225 -1.32 -28.83 30.04
CA GLN A 225 -2.23 -27.94 30.77
C GLN A 225 -1.62 -27.59 32.13
N TYR A 226 -1.75 -26.33 32.54
CA TYR A 226 -1.23 -25.82 33.80
C TYR A 226 0.29 -25.90 33.97
N ARG A 227 1.06 -26.03 32.88
CA ARG A 227 2.51 -25.89 32.94
C ARG A 227 2.90 -24.54 33.54
N PRO A 228 3.77 -24.49 34.57
CA PRO A 228 3.96 -23.30 35.40
C PRO A 228 4.82 -22.20 34.75
N GLN A 229 5.55 -22.51 33.67
CA GLN A 229 6.56 -21.61 33.10
C GLN A 229 6.47 -21.56 31.56
N GLY A 230 6.86 -20.42 30.99
CA GLY A 230 6.98 -20.26 29.54
C GLY A 230 5.65 -20.25 28.79
N MET A 231 4.52 -20.07 29.48
CA MET A 231 3.18 -20.09 28.90
C MET A 231 2.68 -18.68 28.55
N ASN A 232 2.00 -18.56 27.42
CA ASN A 232 1.16 -17.42 27.05
C ASN A 232 -0.25 -17.93 26.74
N TRP A 233 -1.20 -17.04 26.46
CA TRP A 233 -2.60 -17.43 26.24
C TRP A 233 -2.76 -18.42 25.06
N ALA A 234 -1.99 -18.27 23.98
CA ALA A 234 -2.06 -19.14 22.81
C ALA A 234 -1.51 -20.54 23.12
N LYS A 235 -0.39 -20.62 23.86
CA LYS A 235 0.16 -21.89 24.38
C LYS A 235 -0.82 -22.56 25.34
N SER A 236 -1.49 -21.80 26.19
CA SER A 236 -2.52 -22.33 27.09
C SER A 236 -3.73 -22.87 26.32
N TYR A 237 -4.07 -22.29 25.18
CA TYR A 237 -5.14 -22.79 24.31
C TYR A 237 -4.73 -24.08 23.60
N VAL A 238 -3.54 -24.12 22.99
CA VAL A 238 -3.06 -25.35 22.31
C VAL A 238 -2.88 -26.50 23.30
N ALA A 239 -2.45 -26.23 24.54
CA ALA A 239 -2.36 -27.23 25.61
C ALA A 239 -3.71 -27.86 25.99
N LYS A 240 -4.84 -27.18 25.71
CA LYS A 240 -6.18 -27.73 25.95
C LYS A 240 -6.64 -28.65 24.83
N GLU A 241 -6.18 -28.40 23.60
CA GLU A 241 -6.53 -29.19 22.41
C GLU A 241 -5.52 -30.32 22.12
N THR A 242 -4.32 -30.26 22.69
CA THR A 242 -3.21 -31.18 22.44
C THR A 242 -2.65 -31.77 23.74
N ASN A 243 -1.81 -32.80 23.64
CA ASN A 243 -1.18 -33.48 24.77
C ASN A 243 -2.17 -33.90 25.86
N ASN A 244 -3.21 -34.65 25.46
CA ASN A 244 -4.31 -35.06 26.33
C ASN A 244 -3.84 -35.89 27.54
N GLU A 245 -2.71 -36.59 27.41
CA GLU A 245 -2.09 -37.39 28.46
C GLU A 245 -1.22 -36.57 29.43
N GLN A 246 -1.12 -35.24 29.25
CA GLN A 246 -0.30 -34.36 30.09
C GLN A 246 1.17 -34.79 30.17
N ARG A 247 1.72 -35.30 29.07
CA ARG A 247 3.12 -35.72 29.00
C ARG A 247 4.03 -34.52 29.25
N ALA A 248 5.03 -34.71 30.11
CA ALA A 248 6.06 -33.74 30.42
C ALA A 248 7.44 -34.33 30.11
N GLY A 249 8.41 -33.46 29.83
CA GLY A 249 9.76 -33.89 29.48
C GLY A 249 10.36 -33.04 28.37
N THR A 250 11.56 -33.42 27.97
CA THR A 250 12.33 -32.80 26.89
C THR A 250 11.76 -33.17 25.52
N LEU A 251 12.24 -32.50 24.46
CA LEU A 251 11.91 -32.88 23.08
C LEU A 251 12.29 -34.34 22.79
N ALA A 252 13.47 -34.77 23.26
CA ALA A 252 13.96 -36.13 23.09
C ALA A 252 12.99 -37.16 23.69
N ASP A 253 12.48 -36.89 24.90
CA ASP A 253 11.50 -37.76 25.57
C ASP A 253 10.21 -37.89 24.75
N MET A 254 9.75 -36.77 24.15
CA MET A 254 8.53 -36.77 23.34
C MET A 254 8.70 -37.47 22.00
N MET A 255 9.92 -37.54 21.46
CA MET A 255 10.21 -38.24 20.20
C MET A 255 10.13 -39.77 20.30
N VAL A 256 10.31 -40.36 21.50
CA VAL A 256 10.37 -41.82 21.69
C VAL A 256 9.07 -42.53 21.29
N GLY A 257 9.04 -43.18 20.12
CA GLY A 257 7.85 -43.81 19.55
C GLY A 257 6.87 -42.84 18.88
N ALA A 258 7.30 -41.63 18.51
CA ALA A 258 6.50 -40.73 17.69
C ALA A 258 6.50 -41.19 16.22
N ASP A 259 5.40 -41.02 15.51
CA ASP A 259 5.30 -41.36 14.08
C ASP A 259 5.79 -40.23 13.18
N VAL A 260 5.54 -39.00 13.62
CA VAL A 260 5.80 -37.78 12.86
C VAL A 260 6.49 -36.76 13.74
N PHE A 261 7.58 -36.19 13.22
CA PHE A 261 8.22 -35.01 13.78
C PHE A 261 8.03 -33.83 12.82
N VAL A 262 7.66 -32.67 13.36
CA VAL A 262 7.57 -31.40 12.63
C VAL A 262 8.39 -30.33 13.36
N GLY A 263 9.52 -29.95 12.80
CA GLY A 263 10.41 -28.91 13.30
C GLY A 263 10.08 -27.55 12.69
N LEU A 264 9.83 -26.56 13.55
CA LEU A 264 9.47 -25.17 13.20
C LEU A 264 10.14 -24.17 14.17
N SER A 265 11.33 -24.48 14.71
CA SER A 265 11.89 -23.69 15.82
C SER A 265 13.33 -23.24 15.62
N ALA A 266 14.29 -24.15 15.59
CA ALA A 266 15.71 -23.84 15.51
C ALA A 266 16.47 -25.00 14.87
N GLY A 267 17.55 -24.67 14.16
CA GLY A 267 18.44 -25.68 13.59
C GLY A 267 19.25 -26.43 14.66
N ASP A 268 19.72 -27.63 14.29
CA ASP A 268 20.62 -28.47 15.09
C ASP A 268 20.10 -28.84 16.50
N ILE A 269 18.78 -29.00 16.66
CA ILE A 269 18.14 -29.38 17.93
C ILE A 269 17.70 -30.85 18.00
N VAL A 270 17.79 -31.59 16.88
CA VAL A 270 17.42 -33.01 16.80
C VAL A 270 18.65 -33.85 16.47
N SER A 271 18.87 -34.93 17.23
CA SER A 271 19.99 -35.86 17.01
C SER A 271 19.55 -37.13 16.28
N GLN A 272 20.52 -37.90 15.75
CA GLN A 272 20.24 -39.19 15.12
C GLN A 272 19.60 -40.17 16.10
N GLU A 273 20.02 -40.16 17.36
CA GLU A 273 19.44 -41.01 18.41
C GLU A 273 17.97 -40.68 18.66
N MET A 274 17.60 -39.39 18.63
CA MET A 274 16.20 -38.99 18.77
C MET A 274 15.35 -39.54 17.62
N VAL A 275 15.82 -39.44 16.37
CA VAL A 275 15.13 -40.02 15.21
C VAL A 275 15.08 -41.55 15.29
N ALA A 276 16.17 -42.20 15.68
CA ALA A 276 16.22 -43.66 15.85
C ALA A 276 15.29 -44.17 16.97
N SER A 277 14.93 -43.32 17.94
CA SER A 277 13.98 -43.64 19.00
C SER A 277 12.51 -43.55 18.58
N MET A 278 12.21 -43.00 17.40
CA MET A 278 10.85 -42.85 16.88
C MET A 278 10.21 -44.20 16.50
N ALA A 279 8.92 -44.17 16.17
CA ALA A 279 8.21 -45.35 15.67
C ALA A 279 8.77 -45.81 14.30
N PRO A 280 8.58 -47.09 13.90
CA PRO A 280 9.01 -47.57 12.60
C PRO A 280 8.49 -46.71 11.44
N ASN A 281 9.32 -46.56 10.40
CA ASN A 281 9.09 -45.68 9.27
C ASN A 281 8.68 -44.24 9.68
N PRO A 282 9.49 -43.53 10.48
CA PRO A 282 9.13 -42.20 10.94
C PRO A 282 9.16 -41.18 9.80
N ILE A 283 8.26 -40.20 9.90
CA ILE A 283 8.19 -39.03 9.02
C ILE A 283 8.86 -37.86 9.75
N VAL A 284 9.85 -37.23 9.13
CA VAL A 284 10.63 -36.14 9.73
C VAL A 284 10.57 -34.91 8.85
N PHE A 285 9.83 -33.88 9.26
CA PHE A 285 9.82 -32.57 8.61
C PHE A 285 10.73 -31.63 9.40
N SER A 286 11.94 -31.35 8.91
CA SER A 286 12.90 -30.41 9.52
C SER A 286 12.89 -29.07 8.77
N LEU A 287 11.95 -28.20 9.12
CA LEU A 287 11.59 -27.01 8.33
C LEU A 287 12.30 -25.73 8.79
N ALA A 288 13.15 -25.76 9.83
CA ALA A 288 13.97 -24.60 10.18
C ALA A 288 14.93 -24.21 9.03
N ILE A 289 15.08 -22.90 8.84
CA ILE A 289 15.97 -22.30 7.85
C ILE A 289 16.82 -21.19 8.51
N PRO A 290 18.07 -20.97 8.09
CA PRO A 290 18.79 -21.67 7.02
C PRO A 290 19.31 -23.07 7.41
N THR A 291 19.35 -23.35 8.71
CA THR A 291 19.82 -24.63 9.26
C THR A 291 18.62 -25.44 9.76
N PRO A 292 18.40 -26.67 9.24
CA PRO A 292 17.29 -27.53 9.66
C PRO A 292 17.54 -28.12 11.05
N GLU A 293 16.49 -28.61 11.71
CA GLU A 293 16.58 -29.26 13.02
C GLU A 293 17.55 -30.46 13.03
N ILE A 294 17.59 -31.19 11.91
CA ILE A 294 18.52 -32.29 11.60
C ILE A 294 18.72 -32.33 10.08
N GLY A 295 19.93 -32.66 9.63
CA GLY A 295 20.22 -32.80 8.20
C GLY A 295 19.50 -33.99 7.56
N THR A 296 19.13 -33.88 6.27
CA THR A 296 18.39 -34.93 5.56
C THR A 296 19.11 -36.27 5.54
N ALA A 297 20.43 -36.25 5.30
CA ALA A 297 21.24 -37.47 5.27
C ALA A 297 21.30 -38.14 6.65
N GLU A 298 21.41 -37.35 7.72
CA GLU A 298 21.47 -37.84 9.11
C GLU A 298 20.13 -38.42 9.55
N ALA A 299 19.02 -37.75 9.23
CA ALA A 299 17.68 -38.25 9.50
C ALA A 299 17.41 -39.58 8.79
N LYS A 300 17.80 -39.70 7.51
CA LYS A 300 17.69 -40.96 6.75
C LYS A 300 18.57 -42.06 7.34
N ALA A 301 19.81 -41.75 7.71
CA ALA A 301 20.73 -42.70 8.35
C ALA A 301 20.19 -43.21 9.69
N ALA A 302 19.46 -42.37 10.42
CA ALA A 302 18.78 -42.71 11.67
C ALA A 302 17.44 -43.47 11.47
N GLY A 303 17.04 -43.75 10.23
CA GLY A 303 15.88 -44.58 9.92
C GLY A 303 14.63 -43.84 9.46
N ALA A 304 14.67 -42.51 9.23
CA ALA A 304 13.54 -41.77 8.69
C ALA A 304 13.13 -42.29 7.30
N ALA A 305 11.84 -42.65 7.16
CA ALA A 305 11.29 -43.13 5.90
C ALA A 305 10.99 -41.99 4.92
N VAL A 306 10.56 -40.85 5.45
CA VAL A 306 10.29 -39.63 4.68
C VAL A 306 10.94 -38.46 5.39
N VAL A 307 11.66 -37.63 4.64
CA VAL A 307 12.25 -36.39 5.15
C VAL A 307 11.81 -35.22 4.27
N GLY A 308 11.28 -34.17 4.89
CA GLY A 308 10.96 -32.90 4.24
C GLY A 308 11.76 -31.76 4.90
N THR A 309 12.19 -30.77 4.11
CA THR A 309 13.01 -29.65 4.64
C THR A 309 12.57 -28.32 4.05
N GLY A 310 12.87 -27.21 4.73
CA GLY A 310 12.66 -25.86 4.19
C GLY A 310 13.68 -25.44 3.12
N ARG A 311 14.67 -26.27 2.80
CA ARG A 311 15.76 -25.91 1.90
C ARG A 311 15.55 -26.42 0.48
N SER A 312 15.99 -25.63 -0.50
CA SER A 312 15.80 -25.90 -1.93
C SER A 312 16.77 -26.92 -2.52
N ASP A 313 17.85 -27.24 -1.81
CA ASP A 313 18.90 -28.19 -2.23
C ASP A 313 18.56 -29.66 -1.92
N TYR A 314 17.45 -29.94 -1.23
CA TYR A 314 17.02 -31.29 -0.86
C TYR A 314 15.70 -31.71 -1.53
N PRO A 315 15.47 -33.03 -1.70
CA PRO A 315 14.15 -33.57 -2.04
C PRO A 315 13.10 -33.13 -1.01
N ASN A 316 11.84 -33.03 -1.42
CA ASN A 316 10.74 -32.55 -0.58
C ASN A 316 11.01 -31.18 0.07
N MET A 317 11.44 -30.20 -0.74
CA MET A 317 11.45 -28.81 -0.30
C MET A 317 10.01 -28.38 0.06
N MET A 318 9.81 -27.99 1.31
CA MET A 318 8.54 -27.54 1.85
C MET A 318 8.68 -26.08 2.25
N ASP A 319 8.14 -25.18 1.42
CA ASP A 319 8.09 -23.76 1.68
C ASP A 319 6.69 -23.18 1.41
N ILE A 320 6.31 -22.16 2.19
CA ILE A 320 4.97 -21.56 2.14
C ILE A 320 4.67 -20.86 0.81
N SER A 321 5.67 -20.55 -0.01
CA SER A 321 5.52 -20.02 -1.37
C SER A 321 4.79 -20.96 -2.32
N LEU A 322 4.70 -22.26 -2.01
CA LEU A 322 3.82 -23.21 -2.69
C LEU A 322 2.33 -22.98 -2.38
N VAL A 323 2.00 -22.24 -1.31
CA VAL A 323 0.63 -22.15 -0.78
C VAL A 323 0.01 -20.80 -1.07
N PHE A 324 0.61 -19.72 -0.54
CA PHE A 324 -0.07 -18.44 -0.46
C PHE A 324 -0.47 -17.84 -1.83
N PRO A 325 0.28 -18.01 -2.94
CA PRO A 325 -0.13 -17.41 -4.22
C PRO A 325 -1.49 -17.95 -4.69
N GLY A 326 -1.67 -19.27 -4.64
CA GLY A 326 -2.93 -19.91 -5.00
C GLY A 326 -4.06 -19.58 -4.04
N VAL A 327 -3.76 -19.54 -2.73
CA VAL A 327 -4.78 -19.19 -1.72
C VAL A 327 -5.35 -17.80 -1.99
N PHE A 328 -4.51 -16.78 -2.08
CA PHE A 328 -4.97 -15.41 -2.29
C PHE A 328 -5.65 -15.22 -3.65
N ARG A 329 -5.21 -15.93 -4.71
CA ARG A 329 -5.88 -15.87 -6.01
C ARG A 329 -7.33 -16.35 -5.91
N GLY A 330 -7.54 -17.48 -5.22
CA GLY A 330 -8.88 -18.01 -4.97
C GLY A 330 -9.73 -17.08 -4.11
N LEU A 331 -9.15 -16.50 -3.05
CA LEU A 331 -9.85 -15.53 -2.18
C LEU A 331 -10.30 -14.29 -2.95
N LEU A 332 -9.38 -13.70 -3.73
CA LEU A 332 -9.67 -12.53 -4.54
C LEU A 332 -10.73 -12.83 -5.60
N ASP A 333 -10.60 -13.92 -6.37
CA ASP A 333 -11.51 -14.22 -7.48
C ASP A 333 -12.94 -14.54 -7.03
N SER A 334 -13.07 -15.29 -5.94
CA SER A 334 -14.38 -15.59 -5.32
C SER A 334 -14.99 -14.39 -4.58
N GLY A 335 -14.19 -13.37 -4.29
CA GLY A 335 -14.58 -12.28 -3.39
C GLY A 335 -14.90 -12.80 -1.99
N ALA A 336 -14.16 -13.81 -1.52
CA ALA A 336 -14.38 -14.42 -0.21
C ALA A 336 -14.22 -13.36 0.90
N ARG A 337 -15.17 -13.29 1.84
CA ARG A 337 -15.08 -12.35 2.98
C ARG A 337 -14.19 -12.85 4.10
N ASN A 338 -14.22 -14.17 4.35
CA ASN A 338 -13.46 -14.81 5.42
C ASN A 338 -12.76 -16.07 4.93
N ILE A 339 -11.85 -16.56 5.77
CA ILE A 339 -11.17 -17.84 5.59
C ILE A 339 -11.68 -18.80 6.65
N ARG A 340 -12.22 -19.94 6.22
CA ARG A 340 -12.69 -20.99 7.13
C ARG A 340 -11.66 -22.11 7.20
N LEU A 341 -11.73 -22.91 8.26
CA LEU A 341 -10.91 -24.12 8.40
C LEU A 341 -10.96 -25.00 7.14
N ARG A 342 -12.15 -25.15 6.56
CA ARG A 342 -12.35 -25.94 5.32
C ARG A 342 -11.49 -25.42 4.16
N THR A 343 -11.32 -24.11 4.04
CA THR A 343 -10.46 -23.48 3.04
C THR A 343 -9.01 -23.97 3.18
N LEU A 344 -8.49 -24.07 4.40
CA LEU A 344 -7.14 -24.56 4.67
C LEU A 344 -7.00 -26.04 4.30
N VAL A 345 -7.98 -26.86 4.66
CA VAL A 345 -7.98 -28.30 4.33
C VAL A 345 -8.02 -28.52 2.82
N TYR A 346 -8.86 -27.77 2.11
CA TYR A 346 -9.00 -27.90 0.65
C TYR A 346 -7.72 -27.47 -0.07
N ALA A 347 -7.08 -26.39 0.39
CA ALA A 347 -5.77 -25.99 -0.11
C ALA A 347 -4.70 -27.07 0.12
N ALA A 348 -4.68 -27.70 1.30
CA ALA A 348 -3.72 -28.77 1.63
C ALA A 348 -3.96 -30.03 0.80
N GLN A 349 -5.22 -30.40 0.57
CA GLN A 349 -5.60 -31.52 -0.29
C GLN A 349 -5.19 -31.25 -1.74
N ALA A 350 -5.47 -30.05 -2.27
CA ALA A 350 -5.08 -29.67 -3.62
C ALA A 350 -3.56 -29.69 -3.82
N LEU A 351 -2.79 -29.26 -2.82
CA LEU A 351 -1.32 -29.36 -2.84
C LEU A 351 -0.87 -30.83 -2.89
N ALA A 352 -1.48 -31.70 -2.09
CA ALA A 352 -1.13 -33.12 -2.02
C ALA A 352 -1.51 -33.88 -3.31
N GLU A 353 -2.69 -33.60 -3.88
CA GLU A 353 -3.22 -34.29 -5.06
C GLU A 353 -2.45 -34.02 -6.36
N LEU A 354 -1.63 -32.95 -6.39
CA LEU A 354 -0.75 -32.66 -7.53
C LEU A 354 0.40 -33.65 -7.68
N VAL A 355 0.79 -34.34 -6.61
CA VAL A 355 1.72 -35.47 -6.67
C VAL A 355 0.91 -36.72 -6.99
N THR A 356 0.99 -37.17 -8.23
CA THR A 356 0.20 -38.32 -8.70
C THR A 356 0.67 -39.62 -8.05
N PRO A 357 -0.17 -40.67 -7.99
CA PRO A 357 0.23 -41.97 -7.43
C PRO A 357 1.50 -42.57 -8.06
N ASP A 358 1.74 -42.32 -9.35
CA ASP A 358 2.92 -42.79 -10.07
C ASP A 358 4.19 -41.98 -9.76
N GLU A 359 4.04 -40.73 -9.33
CA GLU A 359 5.12 -39.83 -8.91
C GLU A 359 5.41 -39.92 -7.41
N LEU A 360 4.50 -40.48 -6.63
CA LEU A 360 4.55 -40.48 -5.17
C LEU A 360 5.59 -41.47 -4.64
N HIS A 361 6.64 -40.95 -4.02
CA HIS A 361 7.63 -41.76 -3.29
C HIS A 361 8.25 -40.94 -2.14
N ALA A 362 9.12 -41.57 -1.35
CA ALA A 362 9.72 -40.97 -0.14
C ALA A 362 10.46 -39.64 -0.38
N ASP A 363 10.92 -39.38 -1.60
CA ASP A 363 11.66 -38.18 -2.01
C ASP A 363 10.81 -37.24 -2.90
N ASN A 364 9.52 -37.51 -3.03
CA ASN A 364 8.57 -36.70 -3.78
C ASN A 364 7.16 -36.79 -3.17
N ILE A 365 6.94 -36.10 -2.04
CA ILE A 365 5.65 -36.00 -1.34
C ILE A 365 4.95 -34.65 -1.54
N VAL A 366 5.66 -33.64 -2.04
CA VAL A 366 5.15 -32.29 -2.32
C VAL A 366 5.59 -31.86 -3.71
N PRO A 367 4.79 -31.05 -4.44
CA PRO A 367 5.20 -30.50 -5.72
C PRO A 367 6.47 -29.65 -5.61
N ARG A 368 7.23 -29.55 -6.70
CA ARG A 368 8.40 -28.67 -6.76
C ARG A 368 7.98 -27.20 -6.87
N MET A 369 8.84 -26.29 -6.44
CA MET A 369 8.55 -24.84 -6.45
C MET A 369 8.11 -24.29 -7.82
N PHE A 370 8.71 -24.79 -8.91
CA PHE A 370 8.37 -24.39 -10.28
C PHE A 370 7.30 -25.27 -10.93
N ASP A 371 6.54 -26.04 -10.16
CA ASP A 371 5.31 -26.67 -10.65
C ASP A 371 4.19 -25.62 -10.74
N PHE A 372 4.10 -24.99 -11.92
CA PHE A 372 3.13 -23.94 -12.22
C PHE A 372 1.66 -24.40 -12.17
N ARG A 373 1.38 -25.68 -11.91
CA ARG A 373 0.02 -26.20 -11.66
C ARG A 373 -0.45 -25.91 -10.23
N VAL A 374 0.47 -25.65 -9.30
CA VAL A 374 0.19 -25.48 -7.86
C VAL A 374 -0.77 -24.34 -7.58
N ALA A 375 -0.43 -23.11 -7.98
CA ALA A 375 -1.27 -21.95 -7.72
C ALA A 375 -2.68 -22.08 -8.35
N PRO A 376 -2.84 -22.50 -9.62
CA PRO A 376 -4.16 -22.80 -10.20
C PRO A 376 -5.00 -23.83 -9.42
N ALA A 377 -4.39 -24.93 -8.97
CA ALA A 377 -5.09 -25.99 -8.25
C ALA A 377 -5.58 -25.50 -6.88
N ILE A 378 -4.71 -24.84 -6.12
CA ILE A 378 -5.04 -24.27 -4.81
C ILE A 378 -6.11 -23.17 -4.97
N ALA A 379 -6.00 -22.30 -5.96
CA ALA A 379 -6.99 -21.25 -6.21
C ALA A 379 -8.39 -21.82 -6.46
N SER A 380 -8.49 -22.87 -7.29
CA SER A 380 -9.74 -23.59 -7.52
C SER A 380 -10.29 -24.23 -6.23
N ALA A 381 -9.44 -24.88 -5.45
CA ALA A 381 -9.84 -25.50 -4.18
C ALA A 381 -10.34 -24.48 -3.16
N VAL A 382 -9.71 -23.31 -3.09
CA VAL A 382 -10.16 -22.20 -2.23
C VAL A 382 -11.51 -21.65 -2.67
N VAL A 383 -11.74 -21.47 -3.97
CA VAL A 383 -13.03 -21.03 -4.52
C VAL A 383 -14.12 -22.04 -4.20
N ARG A 384 -13.84 -23.34 -4.37
CA ARG A 384 -14.77 -24.42 -4.01
C ARG A 384 -15.14 -24.37 -2.53
N ALA A 385 -14.14 -24.23 -1.65
CA ALA A 385 -14.39 -24.10 -0.22
C ALA A 385 -15.23 -22.86 0.10
N ALA A 386 -14.93 -21.71 -0.53
CA ALA A 386 -15.68 -20.46 -0.31
C ALA A 386 -17.14 -20.58 -0.75
N ILE A 387 -17.42 -21.26 -1.86
CA ILE A 387 -18.78 -21.54 -2.35
C ILE A 387 -19.52 -22.44 -1.35
N GLU A 388 -18.90 -23.56 -0.94
CA GLU A 388 -19.53 -24.50 0.00
C GLU A 388 -19.83 -23.89 1.36
N THR A 389 -19.00 -22.95 1.83
CA THR A 389 -19.21 -22.27 3.11
C THR A 389 -20.06 -21.00 2.98
N GLY A 390 -20.47 -20.61 1.78
CA GLY A 390 -21.26 -19.38 1.53
C GLY A 390 -20.49 -18.09 1.83
N GLU A 391 -19.16 -18.10 1.72
CA GLU A 391 -18.30 -16.94 1.97
C GLU A 391 -17.99 -16.14 0.69
N ASN A 392 -18.23 -16.73 -0.49
CA ASN A 392 -18.01 -16.07 -1.77
C ASN A 392 -19.05 -14.95 -1.99
N THR A 393 -18.61 -13.83 -2.55
CA THR A 393 -19.49 -12.73 -2.97
C THR A 393 -19.63 -12.63 -4.47
N ARG A 394 -18.80 -13.38 -5.22
CA ARG A 394 -18.84 -13.46 -6.67
C ARG A 394 -19.18 -14.88 -7.10
N GLU A 395 -19.97 -14.97 -8.15
CA GLU A 395 -20.33 -16.22 -8.79
C GLU A 395 -19.28 -16.54 -9.86
N ILE A 396 -18.40 -17.49 -9.56
CA ILE A 396 -17.34 -17.92 -10.47
C ILE A 396 -17.05 -19.41 -10.28
N ALA A 397 -16.93 -20.15 -11.38
CA ALA A 397 -16.61 -21.58 -11.31
C ALA A 397 -15.15 -21.79 -10.88
N PRO A 398 -14.85 -22.74 -9.98
CA PRO A 398 -13.48 -23.10 -9.59
C PRO A 398 -12.56 -23.39 -10.77
N GLU A 399 -13.08 -24.06 -11.80
CA GLU A 399 -12.36 -24.44 -13.01
C GLU A 399 -11.96 -23.21 -13.84
N THR A 400 -12.83 -22.19 -13.90
CA THR A 400 -12.54 -20.91 -14.54
C THR A 400 -11.40 -20.17 -13.83
N VAL A 401 -11.39 -20.18 -12.49
CA VAL A 401 -10.30 -19.58 -11.70
C VAL A 401 -8.98 -20.30 -11.96
N ALA A 402 -8.97 -21.63 -11.96
CA ALA A 402 -7.77 -22.38 -12.33
C ALA A 402 -7.29 -22.05 -13.75
N ALA A 403 -8.20 -21.98 -14.73
CA ALA A 403 -7.85 -21.66 -16.12
C ALA A 403 -7.27 -20.24 -16.25
N ASN A 404 -7.88 -19.24 -15.61
CA ASN A 404 -7.40 -17.86 -15.61
C ASN A 404 -6.03 -17.74 -14.93
N THR A 405 -5.85 -18.40 -13.78
CA THR A 405 -4.57 -18.41 -13.05
C THR A 405 -3.48 -19.06 -13.89
N ARG A 406 -3.78 -20.19 -14.54
CA ARG A 406 -2.88 -20.87 -15.46
C ARG A 406 -2.50 -19.94 -16.62
N ARG A 407 -3.49 -19.31 -17.25
CA ARG A 407 -3.27 -18.38 -18.35
C ARG A 407 -2.34 -17.24 -17.94
N TYR A 408 -2.51 -16.67 -16.75
CA TYR A 408 -1.58 -15.68 -16.24
C TYR A 408 -0.16 -16.26 -16.11
N VAL A 409 0.02 -17.41 -15.48
CA VAL A 409 1.35 -17.97 -15.23
C VAL A 409 2.10 -18.29 -16.53
N TYR A 410 1.41 -18.77 -17.57
CA TYR A 410 2.05 -19.14 -18.84
C TYR A 410 2.09 -18.01 -19.88
N GLU A 411 1.08 -17.13 -19.92
CA GLU A 411 0.93 -16.09 -20.95
C GLU A 411 1.12 -14.67 -20.41
N ASN A 412 1.23 -14.50 -19.08
CA ASN A 412 1.23 -13.21 -18.39
C ASN A 412 -0.03 -12.37 -18.69
N VAL A 413 -1.17 -13.03 -18.90
CA VAL A 413 -2.47 -12.40 -19.19
C VAL A 413 -3.43 -12.63 -18.03
N LEU A 414 -3.77 -11.55 -17.32
CA LEU A 414 -4.82 -11.57 -16.29
C LEU A 414 -6.18 -11.32 -16.96
N THR A 415 -7.12 -12.26 -16.78
CA THR A 415 -8.49 -12.10 -17.29
C THR A 415 -9.21 -10.98 -16.51
N PRO A 416 -9.87 -10.02 -17.18
CA PRO A 416 -10.65 -8.99 -16.50
C PRO A 416 -11.75 -9.58 -15.62
N ARG A 417 -12.02 -8.95 -14.49
CA ARG A 417 -13.08 -9.38 -13.56
C ARG A 417 -14.47 -9.22 -14.15
N SER A 418 -14.67 -8.13 -14.88
CA SER A 418 -15.93 -7.72 -15.47
C SER A 418 -15.65 -7.20 -16.89
N LEU A 419 -16.41 -7.66 -17.88
CA LEU A 419 -16.28 -7.21 -19.26
C LEU A 419 -17.28 -6.07 -19.55
N PRO A 420 -16.94 -5.14 -20.46
CA PRO A 420 -17.89 -4.16 -20.99
C PRO A 420 -19.13 -4.83 -21.59
N THR A 421 -20.29 -4.21 -21.41
CA THR A 421 -21.58 -4.69 -21.94
C THR A 421 -21.85 -4.26 -23.38
N GLY A 422 -21.01 -3.39 -23.96
CA GLY A 422 -21.15 -2.88 -25.33
C GLY A 422 -20.09 -1.81 -25.67
N PRO A 423 -20.11 -1.25 -26.90
CA PRO A 423 -19.23 -0.16 -27.30
C PRO A 423 -19.55 1.13 -26.51
N SER A 424 -18.53 1.91 -26.21
CA SER A 424 -18.67 3.20 -25.51
C SER A 424 -19.25 4.25 -26.46
N THR A 425 -20.23 5.03 -25.99
CA THR A 425 -20.87 6.12 -26.76
C THR A 425 -20.45 7.51 -26.28
N ASN A 426 -19.81 7.60 -25.11
CA ASN A 426 -19.35 8.84 -24.50
C ASN A 426 -18.15 8.60 -23.58
N LEU A 427 -17.48 9.68 -23.16
CA LEU A 427 -16.28 9.65 -22.32
C LEU A 427 -16.49 8.91 -20.99
N LYS A 428 -17.69 9.02 -20.39
CA LYS A 428 -17.98 8.40 -19.09
C LYS A 428 -18.01 6.88 -19.22
N GLU A 429 -18.72 6.37 -20.23
CA GLU A 429 -18.77 4.93 -20.55
C GLU A 429 -17.38 4.40 -20.91
N GLU A 430 -16.60 5.19 -21.66
CA GLU A 430 -15.24 4.81 -22.03
C GLU A 430 -14.31 4.72 -20.82
N ALA A 431 -14.36 5.67 -19.89
CA ALA A 431 -13.58 5.65 -18.66
C ALA A 431 -13.90 4.43 -17.78
N ILE A 432 -15.19 4.09 -17.67
CA ILE A 432 -15.64 2.90 -16.93
C ILE A 432 -15.21 1.61 -17.62
N ASN A 433 -15.42 1.49 -18.93
CA ASN A 433 -15.07 0.30 -19.70
C ASN A 433 -13.56 0.04 -19.68
N MET A 434 -12.76 1.09 -19.82
CA MET A 434 -11.31 1.03 -19.67
C MET A 434 -10.90 0.44 -18.32
N ARG A 435 -11.52 0.89 -17.21
CA ARG A 435 -11.19 0.41 -15.86
C ARG A 435 -11.59 -1.04 -15.65
N ARG A 436 -12.77 -1.45 -16.14
CA ARG A 436 -13.24 -2.84 -16.10
C ARG A 436 -12.30 -3.79 -16.85
N LEU A 437 -11.86 -3.39 -18.05
CA LEU A 437 -10.92 -4.17 -18.87
C LEU A 437 -9.53 -4.32 -18.23
N ASN A 438 -9.09 -3.33 -17.45
CA ASN A 438 -7.76 -3.32 -16.86
C ASN A 438 -7.74 -3.70 -15.36
N ASN A 439 -8.89 -3.90 -14.73
CA ASN A 439 -9.05 -4.02 -13.27
C ASN A 439 -8.37 -2.84 -12.55
N GLY A 440 -8.85 -1.62 -12.82
CA GLY A 440 -8.20 -0.37 -12.40
C GLY A 440 -7.04 0.05 -13.31
N VAL A 441 -6.33 1.11 -12.92
CA VAL A 441 -5.27 1.72 -13.77
C VAL A 441 -3.84 1.52 -13.25
N LEU A 442 -3.67 0.97 -12.04
CA LEU A 442 -2.36 0.67 -11.45
C LEU A 442 -2.08 -0.84 -11.38
N GLN A 443 -0.79 -1.18 -11.41
CA GLN A 443 -0.26 -2.51 -11.11
C GLN A 443 1.02 -2.43 -10.28
N ILE A 444 1.29 -3.48 -9.52
CA ILE A 444 2.60 -3.74 -8.95
C ILE A 444 3.30 -4.72 -9.88
N TYR A 445 4.54 -4.41 -10.25
CA TYR A 445 5.34 -5.28 -11.12
C TYR A 445 6.61 -5.73 -10.41
N SER A 446 7.12 -6.88 -10.82
CA SER A 446 8.42 -7.38 -10.38
C SER A 446 9.51 -6.79 -11.27
N LYS A 447 10.51 -6.15 -10.66
CA LYS A 447 11.72 -5.69 -11.35
C LYS A 447 12.61 -6.88 -11.75
N ILE A 448 12.54 -7.96 -10.97
CA ILE A 448 13.29 -9.21 -11.20
C ILE A 448 12.36 -10.41 -10.97
N PRO A 449 11.77 -10.98 -12.03
CA PRO A 449 10.89 -12.14 -11.89
C PRO A 449 11.69 -13.39 -11.49
N ILE A 450 11.12 -14.21 -10.61
CA ILE A 450 11.73 -15.48 -10.19
C ILE A 450 11.49 -16.53 -11.28
N LYS A 451 12.55 -16.88 -12.01
CA LYS A 451 12.49 -17.79 -13.16
C LYS A 451 13.23 -19.11 -12.97
N ASP A 452 14.09 -19.20 -11.96
CA ASP A 452 14.87 -20.38 -11.65
C ASP A 452 15.25 -20.44 -10.16
N HIS A 453 15.83 -21.57 -9.76
CA HIS A 453 16.27 -21.79 -8.38
C HIS A 453 17.36 -20.82 -7.92
N HIS A 454 18.21 -20.32 -8.83
CA HIS A 454 19.27 -19.39 -8.45
C HIS A 454 18.67 -18.05 -8.01
N ILE A 455 17.77 -17.46 -8.81
CA ILE A 455 17.07 -16.22 -8.47
C ILE A 455 16.16 -16.41 -7.24
N LEU A 456 15.48 -17.56 -7.13
CA LEU A 456 14.68 -17.88 -5.93
C LEU A 456 15.54 -17.89 -4.66
N ASN A 457 16.69 -18.56 -4.70
CA ASN A 457 17.62 -18.61 -3.58
C ASN A 457 18.22 -17.25 -3.24
N LEU A 458 18.48 -16.43 -4.26
CA LEU A 458 19.04 -15.10 -4.08
C LEU A 458 18.06 -14.13 -3.42
N LEU A 459 16.79 -14.14 -3.86
CA LEU A 459 15.83 -13.09 -3.51
C LEU A 459 14.88 -13.47 -2.39
N TYR A 460 14.55 -14.76 -2.23
CA TYR A 460 13.47 -15.21 -1.35
C TYR A 460 13.91 -16.18 -0.25
N LEU A 461 14.81 -17.12 -0.53
CA LEU A 461 15.22 -18.13 0.45
C LEU A 461 16.49 -17.70 1.23
N PRO A 462 16.56 -17.98 2.54
CA PRO A 462 17.79 -17.82 3.32
C PRO A 462 18.94 -18.73 2.83
N PRO A 463 20.21 -18.34 3.06
CA PRO A 463 20.63 -17.15 3.82
C PRO A 463 20.64 -15.86 3.01
N ALA A 464 20.72 -15.90 1.68
CA ALA A 464 20.92 -14.71 0.84
C ALA A 464 19.78 -13.68 1.00
N ALA A 465 18.52 -14.13 1.06
CA ALA A 465 17.37 -13.24 1.23
C ALA A 465 17.37 -12.45 2.56
N LEU A 466 18.08 -12.91 3.59
CA LEU A 466 18.19 -12.23 4.89
C LEU A 466 19.28 -11.16 4.91
N VAL A 467 20.24 -11.20 3.97
CA VAL A 467 21.40 -10.28 3.94
C VAL A 467 20.96 -8.81 3.85
N PRO A 468 20.02 -8.41 2.96
CA PRO A 468 19.59 -7.02 2.89
C PRO A 468 18.87 -6.54 4.15
N ALA A 469 18.14 -7.43 4.83
CA ALA A 469 17.49 -7.12 6.10
C ALA A 469 18.54 -6.88 7.20
N ALA A 470 19.60 -7.69 7.25
CA ALA A 470 20.72 -7.51 8.18
C ALA A 470 21.52 -6.22 7.89
N GLU A 471 21.71 -5.87 6.62
CA GLU A 471 22.36 -4.60 6.23
C GLU A 471 21.54 -3.41 6.75
N ILE A 472 20.22 -3.37 6.52
CA ILE A 472 19.33 -2.31 7.01
C ILE A 472 19.29 -2.26 8.55
N GLN A 473 19.36 -3.42 9.22
CA GLN A 473 19.47 -3.45 10.67
C GLN A 473 20.76 -2.74 11.15
N SER A 474 21.87 -2.93 10.44
CA SER A 474 23.17 -2.37 10.80
C SER A 474 23.34 -0.89 10.38
N ASP A 475 22.81 -0.54 9.21
CA ASP A 475 22.76 0.82 8.64
C ASP A 475 21.33 1.09 8.13
N PRO A 476 20.46 1.70 8.96
CA PRO A 476 19.09 1.99 8.58
C PRO A 476 18.95 2.81 7.30
N MET A 477 19.94 3.65 6.94
CA MET A 477 19.87 4.49 5.74
C MET A 477 20.03 3.68 4.44
N SER A 478 20.60 2.48 4.51
CA SER A 478 20.71 1.58 3.36
C SER A 478 19.35 1.15 2.80
N VAL A 479 18.25 1.32 3.55
CA VAL A 479 16.88 1.07 3.09
C VAL A 479 16.56 1.79 1.77
N PHE A 480 17.06 3.02 1.59
CA PHE A 480 16.82 3.80 0.38
C PHE A 480 17.53 3.21 -0.83
N ASP A 481 18.66 2.54 -0.64
CA ASP A 481 19.41 1.93 -1.74
C ASP A 481 18.96 0.47 -2.01
N LEU A 482 18.37 -0.19 -1.01
CA LEU A 482 18.04 -1.62 -1.06
C LEU A 482 16.54 -1.92 -1.30
N THR A 483 15.67 -0.92 -1.22
CA THR A 483 14.21 -1.09 -1.30
C THR A 483 13.57 -0.02 -2.17
N VAL A 484 12.29 -0.21 -2.48
CA VAL A 484 11.49 0.76 -3.24
C VAL A 484 11.26 2.08 -2.51
N LYS A 485 11.50 2.15 -1.20
CA LYS A 485 11.26 3.33 -0.35
C LYS A 485 11.83 4.62 -0.95
N ASN A 486 12.98 4.55 -1.62
CA ASN A 486 13.63 5.71 -2.25
C ASN A 486 12.82 6.40 -3.35
N ASN A 487 11.88 5.70 -3.99
CA ASN A 487 11.09 6.27 -5.08
C ASN A 487 9.59 6.23 -4.84
N LEU A 488 9.15 5.82 -3.65
CA LEU A 488 7.75 5.45 -3.39
C LEU A 488 7.06 6.47 -2.49
N VAL A 489 5.94 7.02 -2.95
CA VAL A 489 5.11 7.99 -2.22
C VAL A 489 3.75 7.37 -1.86
N ALA A 490 3.29 7.56 -0.62
CA ALA A 490 1.91 7.26 -0.25
C ALA A 490 1.00 8.42 -0.65
N ILE A 491 -0.08 8.15 -1.39
CA ILE A 491 -1.15 9.14 -1.61
C ILE A 491 -2.24 8.87 -0.58
N VAL A 492 -2.24 9.63 0.51
CA VAL A 492 -3.11 9.40 1.67
C VAL A 492 -4.37 10.27 1.57
N THR A 493 -5.53 9.64 1.72
CA THR A 493 -6.82 10.32 1.74
C THR A 493 -7.82 9.63 2.68
N ASP A 494 -8.76 10.38 3.27
CA ASP A 494 -9.95 9.84 3.94
C ASP A 494 -11.23 9.93 3.08
N GLY A 495 -11.09 10.45 1.85
CA GLY A 495 -12.16 10.62 0.87
C GLY A 495 -13.21 11.67 1.25
N SER A 496 -12.87 12.62 2.11
CA SER A 496 -13.83 13.61 2.63
C SER A 496 -14.00 14.87 1.76
N ALA A 497 -13.17 15.10 0.75
CA ALA A 497 -13.22 16.28 -0.12
C ALA A 497 -12.93 16.00 -1.61
N VAL A 498 -13.38 14.87 -2.15
CA VAL A 498 -12.96 14.37 -3.47
C VAL A 498 -13.55 15.14 -4.64
N LEU A 499 -12.71 15.74 -5.50
CA LEU A 499 -13.06 16.29 -6.83
C LEU A 499 -14.34 17.15 -6.90
N GLY A 500 -14.66 17.91 -5.85
CA GLY A 500 -15.92 18.67 -5.78
C GLY A 500 -17.19 17.81 -5.65
N LEU A 501 -17.08 16.48 -5.60
CA LEU A 501 -18.15 15.54 -5.23
C LEU A 501 -18.43 15.57 -3.72
N GLY A 502 -17.53 16.17 -2.94
CA GLY A 502 -17.63 16.26 -1.50
C GLY A 502 -17.19 14.98 -0.82
N ASP A 503 -17.88 14.63 0.26
CA ASP A 503 -17.59 13.44 1.03
C ASP A 503 -18.25 12.21 0.40
N ILE A 504 -17.45 11.45 -0.34
CA ILE A 504 -17.88 10.19 -0.99
C ILE A 504 -17.30 8.95 -0.29
N GLY A 505 -16.48 9.15 0.74
CA GLY A 505 -15.79 8.10 1.47
C GLY A 505 -14.51 7.59 0.81
N PRO A 506 -13.68 6.86 1.58
CA PRO A 506 -12.33 6.47 1.17
C PRO A 506 -12.31 5.43 0.03
N GLN A 507 -13.29 4.52 -0.04
CA GLN A 507 -13.34 3.55 -1.14
C GLN A 507 -13.65 4.22 -2.48
N ALA A 508 -14.53 5.23 -2.50
CA ALA A 508 -14.92 5.92 -3.71
C ALA A 508 -13.89 6.96 -4.17
N SER A 509 -12.95 7.37 -3.32
CA SER A 509 -11.82 8.22 -3.68
C SER A 509 -10.71 7.49 -4.43
N LEU A 510 -10.64 6.15 -4.28
CA LEU A 510 -9.56 5.32 -4.82
C LEU A 510 -9.28 5.53 -6.32
N PRO A 511 -10.28 5.65 -7.24
CA PRO A 511 -10.02 5.93 -8.65
C PRO A 511 -9.21 7.21 -8.92
N VAL A 512 -9.44 8.27 -8.13
CA VAL A 512 -8.74 9.56 -8.25
C VAL A 512 -7.30 9.41 -7.79
N MET A 513 -7.10 8.73 -6.66
CA MET A 513 -5.76 8.45 -6.11
C MET A 513 -4.94 7.62 -7.09
N GLU A 514 -5.55 6.63 -7.76
CA GLU A 514 -4.89 5.90 -8.82
C GLU A 514 -4.46 6.80 -9.99
N GLY A 515 -5.34 7.70 -10.43
CA GLY A 515 -5.01 8.66 -11.48
C GLY A 515 -3.85 9.60 -11.10
N LYS A 516 -3.80 10.05 -9.84
CA LYS A 516 -2.66 10.83 -9.32
C LYS A 516 -1.37 10.03 -9.30
N ALA A 517 -1.42 8.75 -8.93
CA ALA A 517 -0.24 7.88 -9.02
C ALA A 517 0.25 7.72 -10.47
N VAL A 518 -0.67 7.64 -11.45
CA VAL A 518 -0.28 7.66 -12.87
C VAL A 518 0.38 8.98 -13.26
N LEU A 519 -0.08 10.13 -12.74
CA LEU A 519 0.54 11.44 -12.96
C LEU A 519 1.95 11.52 -12.36
N PHE A 520 2.13 11.12 -11.09
CA PHE A 520 3.46 11.03 -10.44
C PHE A 520 4.45 10.28 -11.31
N GLN A 521 4.05 9.10 -11.79
CA GLN A 521 4.89 8.26 -12.60
C GLN A 521 5.18 8.90 -13.96
N SER A 522 4.14 9.31 -14.68
CA SER A 522 4.27 9.76 -16.06
C SER A 522 5.04 11.06 -16.16
N MET A 523 4.86 11.97 -15.20
CA MET A 523 5.42 13.32 -15.23
C MET A 523 6.80 13.43 -14.61
N ALA A 524 7.08 12.68 -13.53
CA ALA A 524 8.33 12.82 -12.78
C ALA A 524 9.02 11.50 -12.43
N GLY A 525 8.52 10.35 -12.91
CA GLY A 525 9.11 9.04 -12.61
C GLY A 525 9.03 8.66 -11.12
N VAL A 526 8.17 9.32 -10.34
CA VAL A 526 7.91 9.00 -8.94
C VAL A 526 6.89 7.87 -8.91
N GLU A 527 7.19 6.80 -8.18
CA GLU A 527 6.22 5.73 -7.95
C GLU A 527 5.33 6.14 -6.78
N ALA A 528 4.01 5.94 -6.91
CA ALA A 528 3.09 6.30 -5.86
C ALA A 528 1.99 5.25 -5.71
N PHE A 529 1.53 5.04 -4.49
CA PHE A 529 0.47 4.08 -4.19
C PHE A 529 -0.64 4.74 -3.36
N PRO A 530 -1.92 4.56 -3.73
CA PRO A 530 -3.05 5.04 -2.94
C PRO A 530 -3.10 4.41 -1.54
N ILE A 531 -3.38 5.22 -0.53
CA ILE A 531 -3.67 4.81 0.85
C ILE A 531 -4.97 5.51 1.27
N CYS A 532 -6.10 4.90 0.91
CA CYS A 532 -7.41 5.39 1.30
C CYS A 532 -7.79 4.83 2.69
N LEU A 533 -7.94 5.71 3.68
CA LEU A 533 -8.14 5.35 5.08
C LEU A 533 -9.63 5.38 5.47
N ALA A 534 -10.10 4.29 6.08
CA ALA A 534 -11.40 4.23 6.77
C ALA A 534 -11.34 4.84 8.18
N GLU A 535 -10.81 6.07 8.28
CA GLU A 535 -10.68 6.82 9.53
C GLU A 535 -10.97 8.31 9.28
N ARG A 536 -11.56 8.99 10.27
CA ARG A 536 -11.92 10.43 10.22
C ARG A 536 -11.36 11.24 11.37
N ASP A 537 -10.94 10.61 12.46
CA ASP A 537 -10.27 11.31 13.55
C ASP A 537 -8.87 11.76 13.09
N PRO A 538 -8.52 13.07 13.20
CA PRO A 538 -7.21 13.57 12.82
C PRO A 538 -6.05 12.87 13.53
N GLN A 539 -6.18 12.59 14.82
CA GLN A 539 -5.10 11.99 15.60
C GLN A 539 -4.85 10.54 15.17
N GLU A 540 -5.92 9.79 14.94
CA GLU A 540 -5.82 8.41 14.45
C GLU A 540 -5.27 8.37 13.02
N ILE A 541 -5.67 9.29 12.12
CA ILE A 541 -5.04 9.40 10.79
C ILE A 541 -3.54 9.64 10.93
N VAL A 542 -3.11 10.57 11.78
CA VAL A 542 -1.68 10.84 12.02
C VAL A 542 -0.97 9.59 12.56
N ASN A 543 -1.59 8.88 13.52
CA ASN A 543 -1.03 7.66 14.10
C ASN A 543 -0.85 6.56 13.04
N ILE A 544 -1.86 6.35 12.20
CA ILE A 544 -1.84 5.33 11.15
C ILE A 544 -0.80 5.68 10.08
N VAL A 545 -0.79 6.91 9.58
CA VAL A 545 0.16 7.37 8.56
C VAL A 545 1.59 7.30 9.08
N ALA A 546 1.82 7.68 10.34
CA ALA A 546 3.12 7.55 10.96
C ALA A 546 3.55 6.08 11.09
N ALA A 547 2.64 5.19 11.51
CA ALA A 547 2.93 3.77 11.62
C ALA A 547 3.33 3.15 10.27
N ILE A 548 2.66 3.48 9.17
CA ILE A 548 2.97 2.90 7.85
C ILE A 548 4.15 3.58 7.12
N SER A 549 4.62 4.72 7.62
CA SER A 549 5.69 5.53 7.02
C SER A 549 7.01 4.79 6.74
N PRO A 550 7.40 3.71 7.46
CA PRO A 550 8.59 2.92 7.10
C PRO A 550 8.58 2.45 5.65
N SER A 551 7.41 2.22 5.06
CA SER A 551 7.28 1.71 3.68
C SER A 551 7.45 2.77 2.59
N PHE A 552 7.47 4.07 2.94
CA PHE A 552 7.39 5.17 1.99
C PHE A 552 8.56 6.15 2.12
N GLY A 553 8.97 6.75 1.00
CA GLY A 553 9.93 7.84 0.95
C GLY A 553 9.30 9.23 1.05
N GLY A 554 7.98 9.34 0.93
CA GLY A 554 7.23 10.58 1.06
C GLY A 554 5.73 10.35 1.23
N ILE A 555 5.01 11.34 1.77
CA ILE A 555 3.56 11.29 2.00
C ILE A 555 2.89 12.47 1.28
N ASN A 556 2.03 12.16 0.30
CA ASN A 556 1.16 13.12 -0.35
C ASN A 556 -0.26 13.04 0.29
N LEU A 557 -0.66 14.07 1.02
CA LEU A 557 -2.02 14.21 1.56
C LEU A 557 -2.96 14.75 0.47
N GLU A 558 -4.15 14.16 0.39
CA GLU A 558 -5.07 14.40 -0.71
C GLU A 558 -6.54 14.32 -0.31
N ASP A 559 -7.39 15.21 -0.83
CA ASP A 559 -8.84 15.16 -0.68
C ASP A 559 -9.32 15.04 0.80
N ILE A 560 -8.60 15.68 1.73
CA ILE A 560 -8.95 15.74 3.17
C ILE A 560 -9.58 17.10 3.50
N SER A 561 -10.77 17.09 4.07
CA SER A 561 -11.53 18.32 4.34
C SER A 561 -10.91 19.22 5.41
N ALA A 562 -10.97 20.53 5.16
CA ALA A 562 -10.64 21.54 6.15
C ALA A 562 -11.70 21.60 7.27
N PRO A 563 -11.32 21.89 8.53
CA PRO A 563 -9.99 22.28 8.98
C PRO A 563 -9.05 21.11 9.36
N ARG A 564 -9.52 19.85 9.31
CA ARG A 564 -8.76 18.68 9.81
C ARG A 564 -7.43 18.48 9.08
N CYS A 565 -7.39 18.74 7.78
CA CYS A 565 -6.18 18.60 6.98
C CYS A 565 -4.99 19.43 7.50
N PHE A 566 -5.24 20.60 8.08
CA PHE A 566 -4.18 21.45 8.64
C PHE A 566 -3.51 20.83 9.87
N GLU A 567 -4.30 20.24 10.75
CA GLU A 567 -3.80 19.57 11.95
C GLU A 567 -3.04 18.29 11.59
N ILE A 568 -3.60 17.49 10.67
CA ILE A 568 -2.98 16.25 10.18
C ILE A 568 -1.61 16.55 9.56
N GLU A 569 -1.55 17.52 8.65
CA GLU A 569 -0.28 17.88 8.00
C GLU A 569 0.76 18.37 9.01
N ALA A 570 0.38 19.28 9.92
CA ALA A 570 1.30 19.85 10.89
C ALA A 570 1.89 18.77 11.81
N GLN A 571 1.04 17.87 12.34
CA GLN A 571 1.51 16.79 13.20
C GLN A 571 2.38 15.76 12.44
N LEU A 572 2.06 15.47 11.18
CA LEU A 572 2.88 14.56 10.37
C LEU A 572 4.27 15.15 10.08
N LYS A 573 4.35 16.43 9.74
CA LYS A 573 5.65 17.12 9.54
C LYS A 573 6.49 17.18 10.81
N GLU A 574 5.85 17.28 11.97
CA GLU A 574 6.56 17.26 13.26
C GLU A 574 7.07 15.85 13.63
N ARG A 575 6.29 14.82 13.32
CA ARG A 575 6.58 13.43 13.72
C ARG A 575 7.46 12.66 12.75
N LEU A 576 7.46 13.02 11.47
CA LEU A 576 8.10 12.25 10.41
C LEU A 576 9.33 12.94 9.84
N ASP A 577 10.36 12.14 9.56
CA ASP A 577 11.62 12.59 8.96
C ASP A 577 11.63 12.34 7.44
N LEU A 578 10.55 12.76 6.76
CA LEU A 578 10.34 12.58 5.32
C LEU A 578 9.44 13.70 4.74
N PRO A 579 9.44 13.93 3.42
CA PRO A 579 8.62 14.97 2.80
C PRO A 579 7.13 14.65 2.93
N VAL A 580 6.40 15.55 3.61
CA VAL A 580 4.94 15.56 3.68
C VAL A 580 4.42 16.76 2.88
N PHE A 581 3.56 16.50 1.91
CA PHE A 581 3.00 17.52 1.03
C PHE A 581 1.50 17.30 0.87
N HIS A 582 0.71 18.35 1.03
CA HIS A 582 -0.72 18.32 0.75
C HIS A 582 -1.02 18.99 -0.60
N ASP A 583 -1.57 18.26 -1.56
CA ASP A 583 -1.72 18.76 -2.93
C ASP A 583 -2.72 19.92 -3.03
N ASP A 584 -3.92 19.77 -2.45
CA ASP A 584 -4.93 20.85 -2.48
C ASP A 584 -4.45 22.16 -1.83
N GLN A 585 -3.57 22.06 -0.84
CA GLN A 585 -2.97 23.22 -0.18
C GLN A 585 -1.80 23.78 -0.99
N HIS A 586 -0.69 23.04 -1.02
CA HIS A 586 0.58 23.55 -1.50
C HIS A 586 0.68 23.48 -3.02
N GLY A 587 0.08 22.46 -3.67
CA GLY A 587 0.01 22.37 -5.13
C GLY A 587 -0.69 23.58 -5.72
N THR A 588 -1.88 23.90 -5.18
CA THR A 588 -2.65 25.10 -5.58
C THR A 588 -1.84 26.37 -5.32
N ALA A 589 -1.25 26.53 -4.14
CA ALA A 589 -0.47 27.72 -3.78
C ALA A 589 0.72 27.96 -4.71
N ILE A 590 1.47 26.91 -5.05
CA ILE A 590 2.63 26.98 -5.95
C ILE A 590 2.21 27.46 -7.34
N VAL A 591 1.15 26.88 -7.91
CA VAL A 591 0.73 27.21 -9.28
C VAL A 591 0.07 28.58 -9.36
N VAL A 592 -0.70 28.98 -8.34
CA VAL A 592 -1.23 30.35 -8.23
C VAL A 592 -0.10 31.37 -8.13
N MET A 593 0.92 31.11 -7.29
CA MET A 593 2.08 31.98 -7.19
C MET A 593 2.82 32.10 -8.53
N ALA A 594 3.03 30.98 -9.23
CA ALA A 594 3.68 30.99 -10.54
C ALA A 594 2.91 31.84 -11.57
N GLY A 595 1.59 31.64 -11.66
CA GLY A 595 0.73 32.43 -12.55
C GLY A 595 0.71 33.90 -12.18
N LEU A 596 0.69 34.22 -10.88
CA LEU A 596 0.68 35.59 -10.38
C LEU A 596 1.98 36.32 -10.70
N MET A 597 3.14 35.66 -10.57
CA MET A 597 4.43 36.25 -10.94
C MET A 597 4.46 36.71 -12.40
N ASN A 598 3.94 35.87 -13.30
CA ASN A 598 3.89 36.19 -14.72
C ASN A 598 2.80 37.22 -15.07
N ALA A 599 1.64 37.15 -14.42
CA ALA A 599 0.58 38.14 -14.60
C ALA A 599 1.01 39.54 -14.11
N LEU A 600 1.78 39.62 -13.01
CA LEU A 600 2.33 40.89 -12.51
C LEU A 600 3.41 41.47 -13.42
N LYS A 601 4.22 40.64 -14.09
CA LYS A 601 5.15 41.12 -15.14
C LYS A 601 4.40 41.81 -16.28
N LEU A 602 3.27 41.25 -16.71
CA LEU A 602 2.41 41.86 -17.73
C LEU A 602 1.77 43.17 -17.26
N ARG A 603 1.29 43.19 -16.01
CA ARG A 603 0.67 44.38 -15.41
C ARG A 603 1.68 45.49 -15.08
N GLY A 604 2.95 45.14 -14.88
CA GLY A 604 4.00 46.08 -14.51
C GLY A 604 3.94 46.56 -13.05
N THR A 605 3.32 45.79 -12.15
CA THR A 605 3.17 46.14 -10.72
C THR A 605 4.00 45.21 -9.84
N PRO A 606 4.76 45.71 -8.85
CA PRO A 606 5.48 44.85 -7.91
C PRO A 606 4.52 44.17 -6.91
N LEU A 607 4.85 42.94 -6.51
CA LEU A 607 4.04 42.13 -5.58
C LEU A 607 3.79 42.83 -4.23
N SER A 608 4.73 43.65 -3.76
CA SER A 608 4.63 44.38 -2.50
C SER A 608 3.62 45.54 -2.51
N GLU A 609 3.11 45.93 -3.68
CA GLU A 609 2.19 47.06 -3.82
C GLU A 609 0.74 46.64 -4.09
N ILE A 610 0.50 45.35 -4.33
CA ILE A 610 -0.85 44.87 -4.67
C ILE A 610 -1.69 44.52 -3.44
N ARG A 611 -3.01 44.66 -3.60
CA ARG A 611 -4.05 44.11 -2.73
C ARG A 611 -4.68 42.87 -3.38
N VAL A 612 -4.57 41.73 -2.71
CA VAL A 612 -5.15 40.45 -3.14
C VAL A 612 -6.41 40.14 -2.34
N VAL A 613 -7.51 39.83 -3.01
CA VAL A 613 -8.73 39.32 -2.37
C VAL A 613 -8.85 37.82 -2.61
N LEU A 614 -8.80 37.04 -1.53
CA LEU A 614 -8.93 35.59 -1.54
C LEU A 614 -10.34 35.19 -1.10
N ASN A 615 -11.17 34.70 -2.01
CA ASN A 615 -12.50 34.21 -1.68
C ASN A 615 -12.49 32.68 -1.48
N GLY A 616 -12.55 32.26 -0.22
CA GLY A 616 -12.48 30.86 0.18
C GLY A 616 -11.41 30.63 1.26
N ALA A 617 -11.83 30.67 2.52
CA ALA A 617 -10.97 30.40 3.67
C ALA A 617 -10.83 28.91 4.04
N GLY A 618 -10.65 28.06 3.01
CA GLY A 618 -10.40 26.61 3.11
C GLY A 618 -8.93 26.25 2.93
N ALA A 619 -8.64 24.96 2.72
CA ALA A 619 -7.27 24.42 2.57
C ALA A 619 -6.41 25.22 1.57
N ALA A 620 -6.87 25.30 0.31
CA ALA A 620 -6.18 26.02 -0.76
C ALA A 620 -5.99 27.52 -0.46
N GLY A 621 -7.06 28.23 -0.05
CA GLY A 621 -7.00 29.68 0.14
C GLY A 621 -6.09 30.10 1.29
N ILE A 622 -6.06 29.32 2.39
CA ILE A 622 -5.13 29.54 3.50
C ILE A 622 -3.68 29.32 3.04
N ALA A 623 -3.41 28.27 2.27
CA ALA A 623 -2.06 27.98 1.77
C ALA A 623 -1.57 29.05 0.78
N VAL A 624 -2.43 29.50 -0.15
CA VAL A 624 -2.14 30.63 -1.05
C VAL A 624 -1.82 31.89 -0.25
N ALA A 625 -2.66 32.25 0.74
CA ALA A 625 -2.41 33.42 1.59
C ALA A 625 -1.05 33.34 2.29
N ARG A 626 -0.72 32.20 2.90
CA ARG A 626 0.55 32.00 3.61
C ARG A 626 1.76 32.12 2.69
N LEU A 627 1.71 31.52 1.50
CA LEU A 627 2.80 31.62 0.54
C LEU A 627 2.96 33.07 0.03
N LEU A 628 1.87 33.78 -0.26
CA LEU A 628 1.93 35.19 -0.66
C LEU A 628 2.48 36.10 0.45
N LEU A 629 2.12 35.83 1.70
CA LEU A 629 2.68 36.55 2.85
C LEU A 629 4.19 36.29 3.02
N SER A 630 4.65 35.06 2.79
CA SER A 630 6.09 34.73 2.96
C SER A 630 6.99 35.42 1.93
N VAL A 631 6.44 35.81 0.78
CA VAL A 631 7.15 36.57 -0.27
C VAL A 631 6.89 38.09 -0.21
N GLY A 632 6.15 38.57 0.79
CA GLY A 632 6.00 40.00 1.06
C GLY A 632 4.95 40.72 0.20
N VAL A 633 3.82 40.09 -0.11
CA VAL A 633 2.69 40.75 -0.77
C VAL A 633 2.18 41.97 0.03
N GLY A 634 1.69 42.99 -0.69
CA GLY A 634 1.24 44.26 -0.11
C GLY A 634 0.15 44.13 0.95
N ASP A 635 -1.06 43.73 0.57
CA ASP A 635 -2.13 43.36 1.50
C ASP A 635 -2.95 42.20 0.96
N ILE A 636 -3.54 41.43 1.88
CA ILE A 636 -4.45 40.33 1.54
C ILE A 636 -5.76 40.57 2.28
N ILE A 637 -6.90 40.40 1.63
CA ILE A 637 -8.20 40.32 2.30
C ILE A 637 -8.79 38.96 1.98
N MET A 638 -8.98 38.12 3.01
CA MET A 638 -9.60 36.81 2.84
C MET A 638 -11.09 36.89 3.16
N CYS A 639 -11.93 36.27 2.34
CA CYS A 639 -13.38 36.18 2.53
C CYS A 639 -13.80 34.74 2.80
N ASP A 640 -14.80 34.60 3.68
CA ASP A 640 -15.56 33.36 3.87
C ASP A 640 -17.05 33.57 3.63
N ARG A 641 -17.87 32.56 3.97
CA ARG A 641 -19.33 32.61 3.77
C ARG A 641 -20.02 33.80 4.43
N GLY A 642 -19.44 34.43 5.44
CA GLY A 642 -20.02 35.64 6.04
C GLY A 642 -19.23 36.92 5.74
N GLY A 643 -18.42 36.92 4.67
CA GLY A 643 -17.72 38.10 4.18
C GLY A 643 -16.25 38.17 4.59
N ALA A 644 -15.69 39.38 4.59
CA ALA A 644 -14.29 39.63 4.90
C ALA A 644 -13.91 39.11 6.31
N ILE A 645 -12.72 38.53 6.40
CA ILE A 645 -12.11 38.05 7.64
C ILE A 645 -11.28 39.20 8.21
N TYR A 646 -11.66 39.62 9.42
CA TYR A 646 -11.00 40.69 10.19
C TYR A 646 -10.92 40.31 11.67
N ARG A 647 -10.09 41.04 12.43
CA ARG A 647 -9.86 40.76 13.86
C ARG A 647 -11.10 41.12 14.67
N GLY A 648 -11.53 40.23 15.55
CA GLY A 648 -12.66 40.50 16.46
C GLY A 648 -14.04 40.39 15.81
N ARG A 649 -14.18 39.71 14.66
CA ARG A 649 -15.49 39.40 14.06
C ARG A 649 -16.36 38.59 15.03
N GLN A 650 -17.61 38.99 15.15
CA GLN A 650 -18.63 38.35 15.98
C GLN A 650 -18.87 36.89 15.51
N GLY A 651 -18.97 35.95 16.45
CA GLY A 651 -19.15 34.51 16.17
C GLY A 651 -17.88 33.65 16.29
N GLY A 652 -16.71 34.30 16.39
CA GLY A 652 -15.42 33.62 16.59
C GLY A 652 -14.93 32.86 15.35
N TYR A 653 -13.63 32.57 15.31
CA TYR A 653 -13.04 31.71 14.30
C TYR A 653 -12.41 30.48 14.93
N HIS A 654 -12.14 29.46 14.14
CA HIS A 654 -11.17 28.45 14.54
C HIS A 654 -9.75 29.02 14.45
N ARG A 655 -8.79 28.36 15.12
CA ARG A 655 -7.41 28.82 15.31
C ARG A 655 -6.73 29.33 14.04
N VAL A 656 -6.82 28.61 12.92
CA VAL A 656 -6.15 28.99 11.66
C VAL A 656 -6.73 30.27 11.07
N LYS A 657 -8.06 30.44 11.09
CA LYS A 657 -8.70 31.69 10.65
C LYS A 657 -8.40 32.87 11.58
N GLU A 658 -8.25 32.64 12.89
CA GLU A 658 -7.78 33.70 13.81
C GLU A 658 -6.37 34.17 13.48
N GLU A 659 -5.47 33.24 13.16
CA GLU A 659 -4.11 33.53 12.71
C GLU A 659 -4.13 34.37 11.44
N ILE A 660 -4.89 33.96 10.42
CA ILE A 660 -5.00 34.75 9.18
C ILE A 660 -5.63 36.12 9.43
N ALA A 661 -6.69 36.22 10.22
CA ALA A 661 -7.26 37.53 10.60
C ALA A 661 -6.23 38.46 11.26
N ARG A 662 -5.19 37.91 11.91
CA ARG A 662 -4.08 38.70 12.45
C ARG A 662 -3.06 39.10 11.38
N LEU A 663 -2.80 38.26 10.40
CA LEU A 663 -1.75 38.49 9.40
C LEU A 663 -2.23 39.29 8.18
N THR A 664 -3.52 39.25 7.88
CA THR A 664 -4.13 39.84 6.68
C THR A 664 -5.11 40.96 7.05
N ASN A 665 -5.61 41.67 6.04
CA ASN A 665 -6.65 42.70 6.13
C ASN A 665 -6.21 43.85 7.06
N LYS A 666 -5.12 44.52 6.65
CA LYS A 666 -4.48 45.59 7.43
C LYS A 666 -5.45 46.73 7.75
N ASP A 667 -6.33 47.04 6.81
CA ASP A 667 -7.32 48.11 6.91
C ASP A 667 -8.61 47.69 7.65
N GLN A 668 -8.69 46.44 8.12
CA GLN A 668 -9.89 45.88 8.80
C GLN A 668 -11.17 46.06 7.99
N VAL A 669 -11.10 45.88 6.66
CA VAL A 669 -12.24 45.91 5.75
C VAL A 669 -13.29 44.88 6.22
N GLN A 670 -14.54 45.33 6.29
CA GLN A 670 -15.70 44.54 6.68
C GLN A 670 -16.72 44.51 5.55
N GLY A 671 -17.67 43.59 5.61
CA GLY A 671 -18.72 43.46 4.61
C GLY A 671 -18.56 42.22 3.74
N LEU A 672 -19.24 42.22 2.60
CA LEU A 672 -19.31 41.12 1.66
C LEU A 672 -18.10 41.10 0.72
N LEU A 673 -18.04 40.09 -0.15
CA LEU A 673 -16.99 39.98 -1.17
C LEU A 673 -16.89 41.23 -2.05
N SER A 674 -18.03 41.81 -2.45
CA SER A 674 -18.08 43.04 -3.24
C SER A 674 -17.37 44.20 -2.56
N ASP A 675 -17.47 44.32 -1.24
CA ASP A 675 -16.86 45.42 -0.48
C ASP A 675 -15.35 45.25 -0.40
N ALA A 676 -14.88 44.00 -0.26
CA ALA A 676 -13.45 43.67 -0.23
C ALA A 676 -12.76 43.88 -1.58
N LEU A 677 -13.49 43.74 -2.70
CA LEU A 677 -12.96 43.83 -4.06
C LEU A 677 -12.73 45.25 -4.55
N VAL A 678 -13.28 46.27 -3.89
CA VAL A 678 -13.15 47.66 -4.33
C VAL A 678 -11.67 48.07 -4.35
N GLY A 679 -11.16 48.39 -5.53
CA GLY A 679 -9.76 48.75 -5.75
C GLY A 679 -8.76 47.62 -5.52
N ALA A 680 -9.20 46.36 -5.45
CA ALA A 680 -8.30 45.22 -5.38
C ALA A 680 -7.62 44.97 -6.74
N ASP A 681 -6.36 44.52 -6.72
CA ASP A 681 -5.58 44.24 -7.93
C ASP A 681 -5.77 42.80 -8.41
N VAL A 682 -5.97 41.89 -7.48
CA VAL A 682 -6.03 40.45 -7.74
C VAL A 682 -7.19 39.83 -7.00
N PHE A 683 -7.95 38.99 -7.69
CA PHE A 683 -8.91 38.08 -7.09
C PHE A 683 -8.43 36.65 -7.22
N VAL A 684 -8.51 35.87 -6.13
CA VAL A 684 -8.29 34.43 -6.13
C VAL A 684 -9.49 33.74 -5.48
N GLY A 685 -10.29 33.07 -6.29
CA GLY A 685 -11.44 32.28 -5.88
C GLY A 685 -11.09 30.80 -5.76
N VAL A 686 -11.37 30.22 -4.60
CA VAL A 686 -11.24 28.78 -4.30
C VAL A 686 -12.45 28.31 -3.48
N SER A 687 -13.65 28.78 -3.85
CA SER A 687 -14.84 28.69 -2.99
C SER A 687 -16.04 28.00 -3.62
N ALA A 688 -16.74 28.67 -4.53
CA ALA A 688 -18.03 28.24 -5.06
C ALA A 688 -18.29 28.88 -6.44
N PRO A 689 -19.10 28.23 -7.28
CA PRO A 689 -19.42 28.72 -8.62
C PRO A 689 -20.22 30.04 -8.59
N GLY A 690 -19.96 30.91 -9.56
CA GLY A 690 -20.78 32.11 -9.83
C GLY A 690 -20.80 33.18 -8.73
N VAL A 691 -19.85 33.15 -7.80
CA VAL A 691 -19.76 34.12 -6.68
C VAL A 691 -19.12 35.46 -7.07
N LEU A 692 -18.40 35.52 -8.20
CA LEU A 692 -17.80 36.75 -8.72
C LEU A 692 -18.63 37.25 -9.91
N THR A 693 -18.98 38.54 -9.90
CA THR A 693 -19.78 39.15 -10.96
C THR A 693 -18.98 40.16 -11.78
N GLN A 694 -19.44 40.48 -12.99
CA GLN A 694 -18.83 41.52 -13.82
C GLN A 694 -18.77 42.88 -13.11
N ASP A 695 -19.80 43.24 -12.35
CA ASP A 695 -19.83 44.53 -11.63
C ASP A 695 -18.79 44.59 -10.51
N MET A 696 -18.51 43.45 -9.85
CA MET A 696 -17.43 43.37 -8.88
C MET A 696 -16.07 43.55 -9.55
N ILE A 697 -15.84 42.95 -10.72
CA ILE A 697 -14.60 43.14 -11.49
C ILE A 697 -14.45 44.60 -11.93
N ARG A 698 -15.53 45.25 -12.39
CA ARG A 698 -15.51 46.68 -12.75
C ARG A 698 -15.18 47.61 -11.59
N SER A 699 -15.38 47.17 -10.34
CA SER A 699 -15.01 47.92 -9.13
C SER A 699 -13.57 47.70 -8.65
N MET A 700 -12.86 46.73 -9.24
CA MET A 700 -11.46 46.45 -8.94
C MET A 700 -10.55 47.54 -9.52
N ALA A 701 -9.25 47.45 -9.24
CA ALA A 701 -8.25 48.31 -9.87
C ALA A 701 -8.20 48.08 -11.39
N GLU A 702 -7.58 49.02 -12.13
CA GLU A 702 -7.34 48.85 -13.57
C GLU A 702 -6.48 47.60 -13.83
N ASP A 703 -6.79 46.93 -14.96
CA ASP A 703 -6.15 45.69 -15.39
C ASP A 703 -6.09 44.61 -14.28
N PRO A 704 -7.23 44.21 -13.68
CA PRO A 704 -7.24 43.26 -12.58
C PRO A 704 -6.89 41.84 -13.05
N ILE A 705 -6.25 41.08 -12.17
CA ILE A 705 -5.86 39.68 -12.40
C ILE A 705 -6.85 38.76 -11.67
N ILE A 706 -7.44 37.81 -12.37
CA ILE A 706 -8.51 36.95 -11.86
C ILE A 706 -8.07 35.48 -11.89
N PHE A 707 -8.06 34.82 -10.74
CA PHE A 707 -7.95 33.36 -10.61
C PHE A 707 -9.31 32.82 -10.15
N ALA A 708 -10.10 32.25 -11.05
CA ALA A 708 -11.40 31.66 -10.76
C ALA A 708 -11.29 30.12 -10.75
N LEU A 709 -10.90 29.56 -9.60
CA LEU A 709 -10.40 28.19 -9.48
C LEU A 709 -11.45 27.18 -8.96
N ALA A 710 -12.69 27.60 -8.70
CA ALA A 710 -13.78 26.65 -8.43
C ALA A 710 -13.95 25.68 -9.62
N ASN A 711 -14.16 24.40 -9.30
CA ASN A 711 -14.39 23.33 -10.26
C ASN A 711 -15.69 22.58 -9.92
N PRO A 712 -16.45 22.09 -10.92
CA PRO A 712 -16.22 22.24 -12.36
C PRO A 712 -16.66 23.59 -12.94
N GLU A 713 -17.44 24.37 -12.20
CA GLU A 713 -17.90 25.71 -12.59
C GLU A 713 -17.10 26.77 -11.81
N PRO A 714 -16.43 27.72 -12.50
CA PRO A 714 -15.59 28.73 -11.87
C PRO A 714 -16.42 29.82 -11.17
N GLU A 715 -15.76 30.64 -10.36
CA GLU A 715 -16.36 31.81 -9.72
C GLU A 715 -16.95 32.81 -10.73
N ILE A 716 -16.37 32.89 -11.93
CA ILE A 716 -16.87 33.61 -13.11
C ILE A 716 -16.32 32.95 -14.38
N MET A 717 -17.05 33.02 -15.49
CA MET A 717 -16.57 32.51 -16.78
C MET A 717 -15.48 33.43 -17.39
N PRO A 718 -14.48 32.89 -18.11
CA PRO A 718 -13.39 33.66 -18.71
C PRO A 718 -13.81 34.84 -19.60
N ASP A 719 -14.78 34.62 -20.48
CA ASP A 719 -15.32 35.63 -21.39
C ASP A 719 -16.01 36.77 -20.64
N GLU A 720 -16.77 36.45 -19.58
CA GLU A 720 -17.42 37.45 -18.74
C GLU A 720 -16.40 38.31 -17.97
N ALA A 721 -15.33 37.71 -17.45
CA ALA A 721 -14.29 38.45 -16.73
C ALA A 721 -13.51 39.39 -17.66
N ILE A 722 -13.15 38.91 -18.85
CA ILE A 722 -12.48 39.72 -19.88
C ILE A 722 -13.38 40.88 -20.30
N ALA A 723 -14.68 40.62 -20.54
CA ALA A 723 -15.65 41.67 -20.87
C ALA A 723 -15.85 42.69 -19.74
N ALA A 724 -15.56 42.31 -18.49
CA ALA A 724 -15.59 43.19 -17.33
C ALA A 724 -14.29 43.97 -17.10
N GLY A 725 -13.22 43.68 -17.87
CA GLY A 725 -11.96 44.41 -17.85
C GLY A 725 -10.76 43.64 -17.30
N ALA A 726 -10.88 42.33 -17.00
CA ALA A 726 -9.77 41.54 -16.50
C ALA A 726 -8.60 41.46 -17.51
N LEU A 727 -7.38 41.77 -17.05
CA LEU A 727 -6.16 41.64 -17.84
C LEU A 727 -5.79 40.17 -18.05
N VAL A 728 -5.86 39.38 -16.99
CA VAL A 728 -5.57 37.95 -17.00
C VAL A 728 -6.71 37.23 -16.30
N ILE A 729 -7.18 36.12 -16.89
CA ILE A 729 -8.00 35.14 -16.21
C ILE A 729 -7.36 33.76 -16.27
N ALA A 730 -7.31 33.10 -15.11
CA ALA A 730 -6.89 31.72 -14.93
C ALA A 730 -8.02 30.92 -14.26
N THR A 731 -8.14 29.64 -14.63
CA THR A 731 -9.20 28.76 -14.08
C THR A 731 -8.63 27.39 -13.72
N GLY A 732 -9.38 26.60 -12.96
CA GLY A 732 -9.04 25.18 -12.73
C GLY A 732 -9.35 24.27 -13.92
N ARG A 733 -10.07 24.76 -14.93
CA ARG A 733 -10.58 23.98 -16.05
C ARG A 733 -9.55 23.83 -17.18
N SER A 734 -9.54 22.65 -17.80
CA SER A 734 -8.57 22.28 -18.85
C SER A 734 -8.93 22.77 -20.25
N ASP A 735 -10.15 23.25 -20.46
CA ASP A 735 -10.63 23.78 -21.74
C ASP A 735 -10.34 25.28 -21.94
N PHE A 736 -9.76 25.95 -20.94
CA PHE A 736 -9.37 27.36 -21.01
C PHE A 736 -7.85 27.56 -20.91
N PRO A 737 -7.32 28.68 -21.46
CA PRO A 737 -5.94 29.07 -21.23
C PRO A 737 -5.67 29.34 -19.73
N ASN A 738 -4.40 29.40 -19.35
CA ASN A 738 -3.96 29.64 -17.96
C ASN A 738 -4.58 28.68 -16.94
N GLN A 739 -4.60 27.37 -17.25
CA GLN A 739 -5.11 26.40 -16.31
C GLN A 739 -4.22 26.32 -15.07
N VAL A 740 -4.78 26.58 -13.89
CA VAL A 740 -4.17 26.23 -12.60
C VAL A 740 -4.39 24.74 -12.36
N ASN A 741 -3.35 23.95 -12.58
CA ASN A 741 -3.38 22.50 -12.38
C ASN A 741 -2.21 22.07 -11.51
N ASN A 742 -2.52 21.43 -10.38
CA ASN A 742 -1.53 20.98 -9.41
C ASN A 742 -0.52 19.97 -9.99
N SER A 743 -0.85 19.30 -11.11
CA SER A 743 0.08 18.41 -11.82
C SER A 743 1.36 19.10 -12.29
N LEU A 744 1.36 20.43 -12.41
CA LEU A 744 2.58 21.22 -12.68
C LEU A 744 3.54 21.27 -11.48
N ALA A 745 3.03 21.02 -10.26
CA ALA A 745 3.79 21.16 -9.02
C ALA A 745 4.14 19.79 -8.41
N PHE A 746 3.15 19.03 -7.92
CA PHE A 746 3.38 17.90 -7.02
C PHE A 746 4.34 16.82 -7.58
N PRO A 747 4.33 16.43 -8.88
CA PRO A 747 5.25 15.42 -9.37
C PRO A 747 6.70 15.88 -9.28
N GLY A 748 6.97 17.11 -9.73
CA GLY A 748 8.31 17.70 -9.70
C GLY A 748 8.79 17.96 -8.28
N VAL A 749 7.91 18.46 -7.41
CA VAL A 749 8.23 18.71 -5.99
C VAL A 749 8.69 17.43 -5.30
N PHE A 750 7.95 16.33 -5.43
CA PHE A 750 8.35 15.06 -4.84
C PHE A 750 9.61 14.47 -5.47
N ARG A 751 9.77 14.55 -6.80
CA ARG A 751 11.01 14.09 -7.45
C ARG A 751 12.23 14.80 -6.89
N GLY A 752 12.18 16.13 -6.80
CA GLY A 752 13.25 16.94 -6.21
C GLY A 752 13.51 16.58 -4.74
N ALA A 753 12.46 16.48 -3.94
CA ALA A 753 12.56 16.14 -2.52
C ALA A 753 13.13 14.73 -2.27
N LEU A 754 12.73 13.73 -3.07
CA LEU A 754 13.23 12.36 -2.96
C LEU A 754 14.70 12.27 -3.38
N ASP A 755 15.09 12.92 -4.49
CA ASP A 755 16.47 12.90 -4.98
C ASP A 755 17.45 13.61 -4.04
N SER A 756 16.99 14.65 -3.34
CA SER A 756 17.78 15.34 -2.32
C SER A 756 17.67 14.70 -0.92
N ARG A 757 16.90 13.62 -0.77
CA ARG A 757 16.55 13.02 0.54
C ARG A 757 16.06 14.06 1.56
N ALA A 758 15.23 14.99 1.11
CA ALA A 758 14.68 16.06 1.95
C ALA A 758 13.81 15.48 3.06
N LYS A 759 13.93 16.08 4.26
CA LYS A 759 13.16 15.71 5.46
C LYS A 759 11.81 16.42 5.56
N ASP A 760 11.59 17.46 4.76
CA ASP A 760 10.35 18.24 4.69
C ASP A 760 10.25 18.96 3.33
N VAL A 761 9.05 19.42 2.96
CA VAL A 761 8.82 20.38 1.87
C VAL A 761 8.51 21.77 2.46
N ASN A 762 9.56 22.56 2.60
CA ASN A 762 9.51 23.90 3.21
C ASN A 762 9.10 25.01 2.21
N ASP A 763 8.94 26.25 2.69
CA ASP A 763 8.48 27.36 1.86
C ASP A 763 9.50 27.79 0.79
N ALA A 764 10.80 27.64 1.04
CA ALA A 764 11.82 27.93 0.02
C ALA A 764 11.72 26.96 -1.16
N MET A 765 11.47 25.68 -0.90
CA MET A 765 11.22 24.68 -1.93
C MET A 765 9.94 24.98 -2.71
N LYS A 766 8.85 25.41 -2.05
CA LYS A 766 7.59 25.79 -2.72
C LYS A 766 7.78 27.02 -3.62
N LEU A 767 8.52 28.03 -3.15
CA LEU A 767 8.83 29.21 -3.95
C LEU A 767 9.70 28.86 -5.15
N ALA A 768 10.74 28.04 -4.97
CA ALA A 768 11.58 27.58 -6.05
C ALA A 768 10.79 26.78 -7.11
N ALA A 769 9.80 25.99 -6.69
CA ALA A 769 8.87 25.32 -7.60
C ALA A 769 8.02 26.33 -8.39
N ALA A 770 7.46 27.35 -7.73
CA ALA A 770 6.66 28.38 -8.38
C ALA A 770 7.49 29.19 -9.39
N GLU A 771 8.70 29.57 -9.02
CA GLU A 771 9.66 30.25 -9.90
C GLU A 771 10.04 29.41 -11.12
N ALA A 772 10.24 28.11 -10.95
CA ALA A 772 10.53 27.20 -12.05
C ALA A 772 9.37 27.07 -13.04
N ILE A 773 8.13 27.00 -12.54
CA ILE A 773 6.92 26.98 -13.38
C ILE A 773 6.76 28.31 -14.10
N ALA A 774 6.89 29.44 -13.40
CA ALA A 774 6.75 30.77 -13.97
C ALA A 774 7.82 31.03 -15.03
N GLY A 775 9.06 30.68 -14.76
CA GLY A 775 10.20 30.85 -15.66
C GLY A 775 10.21 29.93 -16.88
N HIS A 776 9.33 28.92 -16.93
CA HIS A 776 9.14 28.11 -18.14
C HIS A 776 8.43 28.91 -19.25
N VAL A 777 7.55 29.85 -18.89
CA VAL A 777 6.93 30.77 -19.85
C VAL A 777 7.94 31.86 -20.20
N THR A 778 8.38 31.89 -21.45
CA THR A 778 9.38 32.85 -21.93
C THR A 778 8.77 34.25 -22.10
N ASP A 779 9.61 35.28 -22.10
CA ASP A 779 9.16 36.67 -22.34
C ASP A 779 8.46 36.84 -23.71
N GLU A 780 8.78 35.99 -24.69
CA GLU A 780 8.15 35.98 -26.02
C GLU A 780 6.76 35.33 -26.01
N GLU A 781 6.55 34.31 -25.16
CA GLU A 781 5.27 33.60 -25.02
C GLU A 781 4.31 34.30 -24.06
N LEU A 782 4.86 35.09 -23.13
CA LEU A 782 4.12 35.73 -22.05
C LEU A 782 3.07 36.69 -22.62
N CYS A 783 1.80 36.35 -22.40
CA CYS A 783 0.66 37.16 -22.81
C CYS A 783 -0.55 36.90 -21.89
N PRO A 784 -1.63 37.69 -21.97
CA PRO A 784 -2.83 37.51 -21.16
C PRO A 784 -3.39 36.08 -21.08
N THR A 785 -3.23 35.30 -22.15
CA THR A 785 -3.69 33.92 -22.27
C THR A 785 -2.58 32.87 -22.05
N CYS A 786 -1.38 33.28 -21.66
CA CYS A 786 -0.24 32.41 -21.43
C CYS A 786 0.64 32.96 -20.29
N VAL A 787 0.13 32.88 -19.05
CA VAL A 787 0.90 33.16 -17.82
C VAL A 787 1.29 31.90 -17.07
N ILE A 788 0.64 30.77 -17.37
CA ILE A 788 0.91 29.44 -16.79
C ILE A 788 1.15 28.47 -17.95
N PRO A 789 2.20 27.63 -17.91
CA PRO A 789 2.43 26.64 -18.95
C PRO A 789 1.33 25.57 -18.96
N ASP A 790 1.17 24.90 -20.11
CA ASP A 790 0.21 23.82 -20.23
C ASP A 790 0.45 22.68 -19.22
N SER A 791 -0.61 22.12 -18.65
CA SER A 791 -0.54 21.07 -17.61
C SER A 791 0.08 19.76 -18.09
N LEU A 792 0.10 19.51 -19.41
CA LEU A 792 0.78 18.38 -20.05
C LEU A 792 2.16 18.72 -20.60
N ASN A 793 2.71 19.89 -20.27
CA ASN A 793 4.07 20.22 -20.65
C ASN A 793 5.09 19.40 -19.84
N MET A 794 5.52 18.29 -20.43
CA MET A 794 6.45 17.34 -19.81
C MET A 794 7.85 17.90 -19.51
N LYS A 795 8.14 19.16 -19.91
CA LYS A 795 9.39 19.86 -19.53
C LYS A 795 9.30 20.50 -18.14
N VAL A 796 8.09 20.81 -17.65
CA VAL A 796 7.91 21.51 -16.37
C VAL A 796 8.31 20.63 -15.17
N PRO A 797 7.88 19.36 -15.03
CA PRO A 797 8.20 18.59 -13.84
C PRO A 797 9.71 18.39 -13.59
N PRO A 798 10.56 18.11 -14.60
CA PRO A 798 12.02 18.08 -14.42
C PRO A 798 12.61 19.42 -13.98
N LEU A 799 12.09 20.55 -14.47
CA LEU A 799 12.54 21.89 -14.05
C LEU A 799 12.20 22.15 -12.58
N VAL A 800 10.97 21.84 -12.19
CA VAL A 800 10.52 21.93 -10.79
C VAL A 800 11.36 21.04 -9.89
N ALA A 801 11.61 19.78 -10.28
CA ALA A 801 12.43 18.86 -9.51
C ALA A 801 13.85 19.40 -9.28
N ALA A 802 14.49 19.94 -10.33
CA ALA A 802 15.82 20.52 -10.21
C ALA A 802 15.84 21.76 -9.32
N ALA A 803 14.83 22.62 -9.38
CA ALA A 803 14.72 23.81 -8.54
C ALA A 803 14.48 23.45 -7.06
N VAL A 804 13.58 22.51 -6.81
CA VAL A 804 13.25 22.01 -5.47
C VAL A 804 14.45 21.31 -4.84
N ALA A 805 15.17 20.46 -5.58
CA ALA A 805 16.38 19.81 -5.09
C ALA A 805 17.48 20.83 -4.73
N ARG A 806 17.65 21.89 -5.53
CA ARG A 806 18.60 22.98 -5.20
C ARG A 806 18.21 23.75 -3.94
N ALA A 807 16.91 23.95 -3.70
CA ALA A 807 16.42 24.64 -2.51
C ALA A 807 16.46 23.77 -1.24
N ALA A 808 16.58 22.45 -1.40
CA ALA A 808 16.68 21.50 -0.29
C ALA A 808 18.11 21.28 0.22
N LEU A 809 19.12 21.55 -0.62
CA LEU A 809 20.56 21.50 -0.31
C LEU A 809 21.01 22.79 0.37
#